data_AF-A0A2A6CRR9-F1
#
_entry.id   AF-A0A2A6CRR9-F1
#
_cell.length_a   1.000
_cell.length_b   1.000
_cell.length_c   1.000
_cell.angle_alpha   90.00
_cell.angle_beta   90.00
_cell.angle_gamma   90.00
#
_symmetry.space_group_name_H-M   'P 1'
#
loop_
_entity.id
_entity.type
_entity.pdbx_description
1 polymer ?
#
loop_
_entity_poly.entity_id
_entity_poly.type
_entity_poly.pdbx_seq_one_letter_code
_entity_poly.pdbx_strand_id
1 'polypeptide(L)'
;MADVCNSNFREWFPELIKVIDSAAFFAIDLEFLGLPSSARDDLVPTLFDESEQRYKKIVQSVRRYPPCQLGIAVFTERDDGASYEVESFAIPLFKRLPHKQVFSYSLSAVSFLANNNFDFNKFIMEGVTYSNGRQTEDMRKEILSGGIDYDVFEDGLEHRLQILKINFQRAAQNAIRMSQHTVHRSPSARSYQTGLQLPHPILIELVRSGEFIDTDTVDQTMHPPWDRPLSPLEKAVIEYVFTNDHRHLEFSISHDGTLLYVAELPVLTLLHYSEEEWVEEKLEKLLQEISGVSEIVKRMLARRVPIVGHNSFLDLVYLYECFVDDLPDSYEDWKAATRKEMPTVFDTKIIACLLKNQLSENGVMDHSLKTLGAFFESASCGQILPFSYPSISEGPCSQYIFGVGEHFHNAAFDARVTGSIFIKMLYLYAYTKSAGHGDFSRLWQLRKLIFACRNDFANRVPIPLIDYLHCYLPGADPHGHRPDVLRVRKRRKWPWFGLLNGRTENIVDVIVDQIIGMEKFTLADMIPLRGELKREMGAFRIDVKRSDEHEGIALVATNTPKTFARVARYLAAHKWIRPMDERTSEKASWEELLMGSEEMKRRRKGQRRRRKTTGDHLSVCITEEINDDRLGTIALLTAGVTSSLFIVGTMMPVLSRLVSLNSRRAQHQFHRLREVSYPVHDKGPNIVSVREALKDIKSGSKIFVGGSASSPTPLLVGLHVEAERRDLRDISLHHIHLHGPSPWSAEGSSGGVRSNALFLGGGQNKDVNEGRVDFVPIFLTDVAKMFYRKRIPLDAAFVTVSPPDERGFCSLGTSVDCVRSAVTMAPSLIGVMTKNMPRTHGESLVHSSHFDALVKDDSFQIYERKMGQMGDAEKQIGKLIANNLVDDGSTMQMGVGDVPDATWAALSNHKDLGIHTEMISDGVVELINNNVITNRLKTTMPGKVVTSFAYGTRMLYDFLDNNPLFHFAGVEWTNDPRVIALQRQMIAINSFVEIDITGQICSDSIGRRLLSGFGGQVDFIYGSSISDDGLGKPIMAAPSTNKKSGESKIVSQLKPGAGVVTSRAHVHYVVTEYGIANLWGRNVRQRAFDLIRIAHPNHRERLEKETFERLGCMPSND
;
A
#
# COMPACT_ATOMS: atom_id res chain seq x y z
N MET A 1 -14.18 24.69 25.17
CA MET A 1 -15.03 23.81 24.32
C MET A 1 -14.17 23.38 23.15
N ALA A 2 -14.23 22.10 22.78
CA ALA A 2 -13.50 21.57 21.60
C ALA A 2 -14.40 20.65 20.74
N ASP A 3 -15.72 20.83 20.85
CA ASP A 3 -16.63 20.42 19.79
C ASP A 3 -16.59 21.48 18.68
N VAL A 4 -16.44 21.03 17.44
CA VAL A 4 -16.52 21.91 16.26
C VAL A 4 -17.99 21.93 15.83
N CYS A 5 -18.68 23.01 16.20
CA CYS A 5 -20.12 23.20 16.05
C CYS A 5 -20.43 24.24 14.97
N ASN A 6 -21.66 24.27 14.48
CA ASN A 6 -22.09 25.17 13.41
C ASN A 6 -21.85 26.66 13.77
N SER A 7 -22.00 27.02 15.03
CA SER A 7 -21.69 28.36 15.55
C SER A 7 -20.20 28.75 15.55
N ASN A 8 -19.26 27.79 15.64
CA ASN A 8 -17.82 28.06 15.81
C ASN A 8 -16.93 27.53 14.67
N PHE A 9 -17.47 26.71 13.75
CA PHE A 9 -16.75 26.03 12.69
C PHE A 9 -15.80 26.94 11.90
N ARG A 10 -16.27 28.13 11.53
CA ARG A 10 -15.52 29.12 10.72
C ARG A 10 -14.38 29.81 11.49
N GLU A 11 -14.45 29.88 12.82
CA GLU A 11 -13.35 30.36 13.67
C GLU A 11 -12.28 29.28 13.84
N TRP A 12 -12.71 28.02 13.99
CA TRP A 12 -11.83 26.87 14.18
C TRP A 12 -11.16 26.39 12.88
N PHE A 13 -11.76 26.65 11.71
CA PHE A 13 -11.30 26.14 10.43
C PHE A 13 -9.80 26.37 10.15
N PRO A 14 -9.20 27.58 10.36
CA PRO A 14 -7.78 27.79 10.09
C PRO A 14 -6.85 26.96 10.99
N GLU A 15 -7.21 26.79 12.27
CA GLU A 15 -6.42 26.02 13.23
C GLU A 15 -6.57 24.51 12.97
N LEU A 16 -7.77 24.04 12.60
CA LEU A 16 -8.03 22.67 12.14
C LEU A 16 -7.17 22.30 10.92
N ILE A 17 -7.09 23.18 9.91
CA ILE A 17 -6.25 22.97 8.71
C ILE A 17 -4.76 22.89 9.10
N LYS A 18 -4.28 23.77 9.99
CA LYS A 18 -2.90 23.79 10.49
C LYS A 18 -2.52 22.52 11.26
N VAL A 19 -3.42 22.00 12.10
CA VAL A 19 -3.24 20.72 12.81
C VAL A 19 -3.24 19.54 11.81
N ILE A 20 -4.16 19.55 10.84
CA ILE A 20 -4.21 18.54 9.75
C ILE A 20 -2.92 18.56 8.91
N ASP A 21 -2.32 19.73 8.68
CA ASP A 21 -1.06 19.83 7.96
C ASP A 21 0.15 19.27 8.74
N SER A 22 0.13 19.21 10.08
CA SER A 22 1.19 18.57 10.87
C SER A 22 1.08 17.04 11.00
N ALA A 23 -0.04 16.44 10.60
CA ALA A 23 -0.37 15.05 10.86
C ALA A 23 0.68 14.03 10.35
N ALA A 24 1.05 13.09 11.22
CA ALA A 24 1.77 11.87 10.85
C ALA A 24 0.80 10.74 10.44
N PHE A 25 -0.40 10.71 11.04
CA PHE A 25 -1.55 9.93 10.58
C PHE A 25 -2.86 10.49 11.17
N PHE A 26 -4.00 10.05 10.62
CA PHE A 26 -5.33 10.33 11.16
C PHE A 26 -5.96 9.05 11.70
N ALA A 27 -6.64 9.13 12.84
CA ALA A 27 -7.62 8.13 13.26
C ALA A 27 -9.03 8.72 13.14
N ILE A 28 -9.99 7.92 12.70
CA ILE A 28 -11.37 8.33 12.44
C ILE A 28 -12.39 7.33 13.00
N ASP A 29 -13.57 7.85 13.35
CA ASP A 29 -14.73 7.10 13.81
C ASP A 29 -16.01 7.91 13.49
N LEU A 30 -17.18 7.26 13.36
CA LEU A 30 -18.45 7.89 13.00
C LEU A 30 -19.61 7.24 13.80
N GLU A 31 -20.50 8.08 14.34
CA GLU A 31 -21.74 7.62 15.01
C GLU A 31 -22.98 7.83 14.12
N PHE A 32 -23.93 6.90 14.16
CA PHE A 32 -24.98 6.76 13.13
C PHE A 32 -26.42 6.73 13.68
N LEU A 33 -27.35 7.40 12.99
CA LEU A 33 -28.79 7.30 13.31
C LEU A 33 -29.42 5.94 12.92
N GLY A 34 -28.66 5.03 12.33
CA GLY A 34 -29.12 3.68 11.98
C GLY A 34 -28.00 2.81 11.42
N LEU A 35 -28.16 1.50 11.59
CA LEU A 35 -27.22 0.48 11.12
C LEU A 35 -27.91 -0.46 10.10
N PRO A 36 -27.16 -1.12 9.20
CA PRO A 36 -27.72 -2.09 8.24
C PRO A 36 -28.53 -3.23 8.87
N SER A 37 -28.29 -3.53 10.15
CA SER A 37 -29.08 -4.48 10.95
C SER A 37 -30.50 -4.02 11.30
N SER A 38 -30.83 -2.75 11.05
CA SER A 38 -32.12 -2.11 11.31
C SER A 38 -32.95 -1.83 10.04
N ALA A 39 -32.49 -2.35 8.89
CA ALA A 39 -33.22 -2.26 7.63
C ALA A 39 -34.40 -3.25 7.57
N ARG A 40 -35.12 -3.30 6.44
CA ARG A 40 -36.11 -4.36 6.16
C ARG A 40 -35.40 -5.72 6.04
N ASP A 41 -36.10 -6.83 6.34
CA ASP A 41 -35.51 -8.19 6.44
C ASP A 41 -34.72 -8.64 5.19
N ASP A 42 -35.11 -8.17 4.00
CA ASP A 42 -34.44 -8.39 2.71
C ASP A 42 -33.08 -7.66 2.60
N LEU A 43 -32.97 -6.49 3.23
CA LEU A 43 -31.80 -5.61 3.18
C LEU A 43 -30.81 -5.84 4.32
N VAL A 44 -31.18 -6.60 5.36
CA VAL A 44 -30.27 -6.93 6.47
C VAL A 44 -29.10 -7.80 5.96
N PRO A 45 -27.82 -7.46 6.26
CA PRO A 45 -26.69 -8.29 5.91
C PRO A 45 -26.74 -9.68 6.58
N THR A 46 -26.58 -10.75 5.82
CA THR A 46 -26.61 -12.14 6.31
C THR A 46 -25.24 -12.81 6.23
N LEU A 47 -25.06 -13.95 6.91
CA LEU A 47 -23.87 -14.78 6.76
C LEU A 47 -23.73 -15.45 5.38
N PHE A 48 -24.78 -15.42 4.54
CA PHE A 48 -24.73 -15.92 3.16
C PHE A 48 -24.23 -14.88 2.16
N ASP A 49 -24.39 -13.58 2.43
CA ASP A 49 -24.15 -12.52 1.44
C ASP A 49 -22.68 -12.48 0.99
N GLU A 50 -22.44 -12.49 -0.32
CA GLU A 50 -21.14 -12.23 -0.96
C GLU A 50 -20.68 -10.78 -0.73
N SER A 51 -19.42 -10.44 -1.04
CA SER A 51 -18.90 -9.08 -0.83
C SER A 51 -19.73 -8.02 -1.58
N GLU A 52 -20.02 -8.27 -2.87
CA GLU A 52 -20.87 -7.44 -3.74
C GLU A 52 -22.30 -7.28 -3.20
N GLN A 53 -22.94 -8.38 -2.79
CA GLN A 53 -24.30 -8.38 -2.24
C GLN A 53 -24.38 -7.61 -0.91
N ARG A 54 -23.34 -7.75 -0.07
CA ARG A 54 -23.24 -7.07 1.22
C ARG A 54 -22.94 -5.59 1.06
N TYR A 55 -22.06 -5.23 0.12
CA TYR A 55 -21.78 -3.84 -0.24
C TYR A 55 -23.09 -3.13 -0.65
N LYS A 56 -23.86 -3.69 -1.58
CA LYS A 56 -25.15 -3.11 -2.03
C LYS A 56 -26.16 -2.91 -0.89
N LYS A 57 -26.25 -3.84 0.06
CA LYS A 57 -27.06 -3.67 1.29
C LYS A 57 -26.54 -2.56 2.20
N ILE A 58 -25.23 -2.38 2.31
CA ILE A 58 -24.61 -1.31 3.10
C ILE A 58 -24.84 0.05 2.42
N VAL A 59 -24.64 0.19 1.11
CA VAL A 59 -24.96 1.42 0.34
C VAL A 59 -26.41 1.85 0.56
N GLN A 60 -27.37 0.92 0.50
CA GLN A 60 -28.79 1.20 0.75
C GLN A 60 -29.11 1.58 2.21
N SER A 61 -28.28 1.15 3.18
CA SER A 61 -28.38 1.61 4.56
C SER A 61 -27.79 3.01 4.74
N VAL A 62 -26.64 3.27 4.12
CA VAL A 62 -25.91 4.55 4.17
C VAL A 62 -26.72 5.69 3.53
N ARG A 63 -27.34 5.43 2.37
CA ARG A 63 -28.28 6.35 1.69
C ARG A 63 -29.58 6.60 2.45
N ARG A 64 -29.83 5.89 3.55
CA ARG A 64 -31.07 5.95 4.32
C ARG A 64 -30.91 6.50 5.73
N TYR A 65 -29.82 6.18 6.40
CA TYR A 65 -29.53 6.60 7.78
C TYR A 65 -28.28 7.49 7.77
N PRO A 66 -28.38 8.81 8.03
CA PRO A 66 -27.20 9.66 8.02
C PRO A 66 -26.32 9.44 9.27
N PRO A 67 -25.01 9.74 9.18
CA PRO A 67 -24.18 9.92 10.36
C PRO A 67 -24.62 11.16 11.14
N CYS A 68 -24.35 11.17 12.45
CA CYS A 68 -24.75 12.24 13.37
C CYS A 68 -23.57 12.87 14.13
N GLN A 69 -22.41 12.22 14.16
CA GLN A 69 -21.16 12.79 14.65
C GLN A 69 -19.97 12.15 13.92
N LEU A 70 -18.98 12.97 13.57
CA LEU A 70 -17.66 12.57 13.06
C LEU A 70 -16.61 12.82 14.15
N GLY A 71 -15.77 11.82 14.38
CA GLY A 71 -14.56 11.92 15.18
C GLY A 71 -13.32 11.98 14.30
N ILE A 72 -12.49 13.00 14.50
CA ILE A 72 -11.15 13.06 13.90
C ILE A 72 -10.15 13.17 15.05
N ALA A 73 -9.19 12.25 15.11
CA ALA A 73 -8.03 12.34 15.99
C ALA A 73 -6.76 12.44 15.14
N VAL A 74 -6.12 13.60 15.18
CA VAL A 74 -4.90 13.93 14.44
C VAL A 74 -3.69 13.59 15.30
N PHE A 75 -2.84 12.66 14.84
CA PHE A 75 -1.64 12.26 15.55
C PHE A 75 -0.40 12.86 14.88
N THR A 76 0.37 13.65 15.63
CA THR A 76 1.61 14.28 15.17
C THR A 76 2.81 13.64 15.88
N GLU A 77 3.76 13.11 15.12
CA GLU A 77 5.02 12.53 15.64
C GLU A 77 5.97 13.68 16.01
N ARG A 78 6.50 13.70 17.25
CA ARG A 78 7.47 14.71 17.66
C ARG A 78 8.88 14.35 17.19
N ASP A 79 9.76 15.35 17.09
CA ASP A 79 11.14 15.21 16.59
C ASP A 79 12.03 14.25 17.40
N ASP A 80 11.63 13.89 18.62
CA ASP A 80 12.30 12.87 19.43
C ASP A 80 12.17 11.44 18.85
N GLY A 81 11.22 11.20 17.95
CA GLY A 81 10.90 9.87 17.40
C GLY A 81 10.41 8.88 18.47
N ALA A 82 9.92 9.39 19.60
CA ALA A 82 9.64 8.67 20.83
C ALA A 82 8.30 9.10 21.49
N SER A 83 7.74 10.25 21.11
CA SER A 83 6.44 10.73 21.59
C SER A 83 5.53 11.24 20.47
N TYR A 84 4.23 11.20 20.74
CA TYR A 84 3.17 11.72 19.87
C TYR A 84 2.33 12.76 20.61
N GLU A 85 1.87 13.75 19.87
CA GLU A 85 0.81 14.67 20.28
C GLU A 85 -0.49 14.27 19.56
N VAL A 86 -1.62 14.31 20.26
CA VAL A 86 -2.94 13.99 19.68
C VAL A 86 -3.94 15.11 19.89
N GLU A 87 -4.49 15.61 18.78
CA GLU A 87 -5.57 16.59 18.77
C GLU A 87 -6.86 15.96 18.23
N SER A 88 -7.87 15.93 19.08
CA SER A 88 -9.14 15.25 18.87
C SER A 88 -10.24 16.27 18.66
N PHE A 89 -11.15 15.99 17.73
CA PHE A 89 -12.25 16.89 17.38
C PHE A 89 -13.56 16.10 17.26
N ALA A 90 -14.56 16.50 18.04
CA ALA A 90 -15.93 15.99 17.95
C ALA A 90 -16.76 16.96 17.09
N ILE A 91 -17.26 16.46 15.95
CA ILE A 91 -18.02 17.28 15.00
C ILE A 91 -19.43 16.69 14.90
N PRO A 92 -20.45 17.25 15.59
CA PRO A 92 -21.84 16.88 15.31
C PRO A 92 -22.17 17.20 13.85
N LEU A 93 -22.88 16.31 13.16
CA LEU A 93 -23.19 16.43 11.74
C LEU A 93 -24.70 16.61 11.54
N PHE A 94 -25.13 17.65 10.81
CA PHE A 94 -26.54 17.85 10.49
C PHE A 94 -26.71 18.38 9.07
N LYS A 95 -27.23 17.53 8.17
CA LYS A 95 -27.42 17.88 6.76
C LYS A 95 -28.67 18.74 6.58
N ARG A 96 -28.47 20.05 6.43
CA ARG A 96 -29.57 21.03 6.26
C ARG A 96 -30.16 21.05 4.85
N LEU A 97 -29.36 20.72 3.83
CA LEU A 97 -29.74 20.87 2.41
C LEU A 97 -30.66 19.73 1.93
N PRO A 98 -31.90 20.00 1.50
CA PRO A 98 -32.93 19.00 1.19
C PRO A 98 -32.83 18.47 -0.25
N HIS A 99 -31.68 17.91 -0.64
CA HIS A 99 -31.50 17.24 -1.94
C HIS A 99 -32.29 15.92 -2.03
N LYS A 100 -33.63 16.00 -2.19
CA LYS A 100 -34.55 14.93 -2.61
C LYS A 100 -34.54 13.62 -1.77
N GLN A 101 -33.80 13.57 -0.67
CA GLN A 101 -33.61 12.39 0.18
C GLN A 101 -34.39 12.51 1.50
N VAL A 102 -35.38 11.63 1.71
CA VAL A 102 -36.09 11.50 2.99
C VAL A 102 -35.29 10.56 3.89
N PHE A 103 -34.44 11.12 4.75
CA PHE A 103 -33.66 10.35 5.72
C PHE A 103 -34.56 9.65 6.74
N SER A 104 -34.10 8.50 7.22
CA SER A 104 -34.70 7.72 8.31
C SER A 104 -33.78 7.73 9.54
N TYR A 105 -34.33 7.33 10.69
CA TYR A 105 -33.57 6.89 11.85
C TYR A 105 -34.07 5.52 12.32
N SER A 106 -33.27 4.81 13.13
CA SER A 106 -33.67 3.57 13.79
C SER A 106 -33.93 3.81 15.27
N LEU A 107 -35.05 3.30 15.79
CA LEU A 107 -35.37 3.34 17.22
C LEU A 107 -34.29 2.67 18.08
N SER A 108 -33.61 1.64 17.55
CA SER A 108 -32.50 0.98 18.26
C SER A 108 -31.24 1.84 18.35
N ALA A 109 -30.93 2.60 17.29
CA ALA A 109 -29.77 3.50 17.25
C ALA A 109 -30.02 4.76 18.10
N VAL A 110 -31.19 5.38 17.96
CA VAL A 110 -31.59 6.55 18.79
C VAL A 110 -31.61 6.18 20.28
N SER A 111 -32.14 5.01 20.63
CA SER A 111 -32.10 4.51 22.02
C SER A 111 -30.68 4.22 22.49
N PHE A 112 -29.82 3.63 21.64
CA PHE A 112 -28.42 3.37 21.99
C PHE A 112 -27.64 4.67 22.24
N LEU A 113 -27.73 5.65 21.35
CA LEU A 113 -27.10 6.96 21.47
C LEU A 113 -27.60 7.70 22.73
N ALA A 114 -28.91 7.70 23.00
CA ALA A 114 -29.48 8.31 24.20
C ALA A 114 -28.95 7.66 25.50
N ASN A 115 -28.84 6.32 25.54
CA ASN A 115 -28.29 5.60 26.69
C ASN A 115 -26.78 5.84 26.92
N ASN A 116 -26.06 6.33 25.90
CA ASN A 116 -24.65 6.74 26.02
C ASN A 116 -24.47 8.27 26.17
N ASN A 117 -25.55 9.01 26.47
CA ASN A 117 -25.57 10.46 26.69
C ASN A 117 -25.28 11.32 25.43
N PHE A 118 -25.63 10.84 24.23
CA PHE A 118 -25.56 11.64 23.01
C PHE A 118 -26.51 12.84 23.06
N ASP A 119 -26.02 14.05 22.80
CA ASP A 119 -26.81 15.28 22.83
C ASP A 119 -27.52 15.52 21.48
N PHE A 120 -28.77 15.06 21.40
CA PHE A 120 -29.64 15.29 20.25
C PHE A 120 -29.99 16.76 20.01
N ASN A 121 -30.00 17.63 21.04
CA ASN A 121 -30.28 19.05 20.85
C ASN A 121 -29.09 19.72 20.15
N LYS A 122 -27.87 19.42 20.60
CA LYS A 122 -26.63 19.87 19.96
C LYS A 122 -26.48 19.32 18.54
N PHE A 123 -26.83 18.05 18.30
CA PHE A 123 -26.85 17.50 16.94
C PHE A 123 -27.82 18.26 16.01
N ILE A 124 -29.04 18.59 16.44
CA ILE A 124 -30.02 19.31 15.61
C ILE A 124 -29.64 20.79 15.42
N MET A 125 -29.37 21.51 16.52
CA MET A 125 -29.15 22.96 16.49
C MET A 125 -27.75 23.32 15.97
N GLU A 126 -26.74 22.63 16.50
CA GLU A 126 -25.31 22.97 16.38
C GLU A 126 -24.52 21.99 15.49
N GLY A 127 -25.17 21.02 14.84
CA GLY A 127 -24.51 20.14 13.88
C GLY A 127 -24.01 20.89 12.65
N VAL A 128 -22.78 20.62 12.21
CA VAL A 128 -22.17 21.19 11.00
C VAL A 128 -22.76 20.49 9.77
N THR A 129 -23.03 21.24 8.70
CA THR A 129 -23.54 20.66 7.44
C THR A 129 -22.44 19.98 6.62
N TYR A 130 -22.84 19.16 5.66
CA TYR A 130 -21.93 18.46 4.76
C TYR A 130 -22.56 18.18 3.38
N SER A 131 -21.72 18.26 2.34
CA SER A 131 -22.06 17.95 0.95
C SER A 131 -20.87 17.25 0.28
N ASN A 132 -21.09 16.19 -0.49
CA ASN A 132 -20.02 15.51 -1.22
C ASN A 132 -19.67 16.25 -2.53
N GLY A 133 -18.66 15.77 -3.26
CA GLY A 133 -18.23 16.37 -4.53
C GLY A 133 -19.35 16.45 -5.57
N ARG A 134 -20.16 15.38 -5.73
CA ARG A 134 -21.30 15.35 -6.65
C ARG A 134 -22.32 16.42 -6.33
N GLN A 135 -22.77 16.42 -5.08
CA GLN A 135 -23.86 17.27 -4.59
C GLN A 135 -23.46 18.75 -4.63
N THR A 136 -22.20 19.06 -4.31
CA THR A 136 -21.65 20.43 -4.41
C THR A 136 -21.55 20.91 -5.87
N GLU A 137 -21.14 20.03 -6.78
CA GLU A 137 -21.00 20.35 -8.21
C GLU A 137 -22.36 20.42 -8.94
N ASP A 138 -23.34 19.61 -8.55
CA ASP A 138 -24.70 19.71 -9.07
C ASP A 138 -25.42 20.95 -8.49
N MET A 139 -25.18 21.30 -7.23
CA MET A 139 -25.62 22.57 -6.63
C MET A 139 -24.97 23.78 -7.32
N ARG A 140 -23.67 23.74 -7.69
CA ARG A 140 -23.02 24.79 -8.51
C ARG A 140 -23.79 25.02 -9.81
N LYS A 141 -24.16 23.95 -10.51
CA LYS A 141 -24.94 24.04 -11.77
C LYS A 141 -26.35 24.59 -11.55
N GLU A 142 -27.03 24.16 -10.49
CA GLU A 142 -28.39 24.63 -10.15
C GLU A 142 -28.38 26.13 -9.85
N ILE A 143 -27.41 26.61 -9.05
CA ILE A 143 -27.16 28.04 -8.77
C ILE A 143 -26.82 28.81 -10.06
N LEU A 144 -25.85 28.35 -10.85
CA LEU A 144 -25.42 29.02 -12.09
C LEU A 144 -26.50 29.02 -13.19
N SER A 145 -27.46 28.09 -13.15
CA SER A 145 -28.59 28.09 -14.08
C SER A 145 -29.59 29.22 -13.84
N GLY A 146 -29.55 29.87 -12.67
CA GLY A 146 -30.52 30.88 -12.25
C GLY A 146 -31.92 30.35 -11.95
N GLY A 147 -32.11 29.02 -11.98
CA GLY A 147 -33.40 28.35 -11.73
C GLY A 147 -33.59 27.80 -10.31
N ILE A 148 -32.67 28.09 -9.38
CA ILE A 148 -32.72 27.62 -8.00
C ILE A 148 -33.79 28.38 -7.19
N ASP A 149 -34.58 27.64 -6.40
CA ASP A 149 -35.46 28.18 -5.38
C ASP A 149 -34.67 28.31 -4.07
N TYR A 150 -34.45 29.53 -3.57
CA TYR A 150 -33.60 29.76 -2.40
C TYR A 150 -34.21 29.25 -1.08
N ASP A 151 -35.49 28.88 -1.06
CA ASP A 151 -36.08 28.12 0.07
C ASP A 151 -35.41 26.74 0.26
N VAL A 152 -34.62 26.25 -0.71
CA VAL A 152 -33.76 25.07 -0.55
C VAL A 152 -32.67 25.24 0.52
N PHE A 153 -32.30 26.47 0.88
CA PHE A 153 -31.30 26.73 1.92
C PHE A 153 -31.95 26.94 3.29
N GLU A 154 -33.11 27.60 3.33
CA GLU A 154 -33.94 27.75 4.53
C GLU A 154 -35.38 28.16 4.18
N ASP A 155 -36.38 27.59 4.87
CA ASP A 155 -37.81 27.87 4.66
C ASP A 155 -38.11 29.39 4.56
N GLY A 156 -38.72 29.83 3.46
CA GLY A 156 -39.09 31.22 3.20
C GLY A 156 -37.93 32.19 2.92
N LEU A 157 -36.71 31.71 2.70
CA LEU A 157 -35.55 32.55 2.36
C LEU A 157 -35.74 33.30 1.02
N GLU A 158 -36.35 32.68 0.00
CA GLU A 158 -36.67 33.34 -1.27
C GLU A 158 -37.58 34.56 -1.02
N HIS A 159 -38.58 34.42 -0.15
CA HIS A 159 -39.45 35.54 0.22
C HIS A 159 -38.68 36.63 0.99
N ARG A 160 -37.78 36.26 1.92
CA ARG A 160 -36.91 37.23 2.64
C ARG A 160 -35.95 37.95 1.69
N LEU A 161 -35.38 37.25 0.70
CA LEU A 161 -34.55 37.83 -0.36
C LEU A 161 -35.33 38.82 -1.22
N GLN A 162 -36.57 38.50 -1.61
CA GLN A 162 -37.43 39.44 -2.35
C GLN A 162 -37.72 40.73 -1.56
N ILE A 163 -38.01 40.62 -0.25
CA ILE A 163 -38.18 41.79 0.63
C ILE A 163 -36.86 42.58 0.73
N LEU A 164 -35.71 41.89 0.87
CA LEU A 164 -34.40 42.55 0.93
C LEU A 164 -34.07 43.29 -0.38
N LYS A 165 -34.41 42.73 -1.55
CA LYS A 165 -34.23 43.39 -2.85
C LYS A 165 -35.07 44.66 -2.97
N ILE A 166 -36.32 44.65 -2.48
CA ILE A 166 -37.18 45.84 -2.40
C ILE A 166 -36.59 46.89 -1.44
N ASN A 167 -36.12 46.46 -0.26
CA ASN A 167 -35.48 47.34 0.73
C ASN A 167 -34.20 48.00 0.16
N PHE A 168 -33.34 47.23 -0.52
CA PHE A 168 -32.16 47.76 -1.19
C PHE A 168 -32.49 48.79 -2.27
N GLN A 169 -33.48 48.51 -3.14
CA GLN A 169 -33.89 49.44 -4.19
C GLN A 169 -34.42 50.77 -3.61
N ARG A 170 -35.18 50.73 -2.50
CA ARG A 170 -35.63 51.95 -1.80
C ARG A 170 -34.46 52.73 -1.20
N ALA A 171 -33.55 52.06 -0.49
CA ALA A 171 -32.39 52.69 0.13
C ALA A 171 -31.49 53.37 -0.90
N ALA A 172 -31.21 52.70 -2.03
CA ALA A 172 -30.44 53.26 -3.15
C ALA A 172 -31.13 54.47 -3.78
N GLN A 173 -32.45 54.41 -4.03
CA GLN A 173 -33.21 55.55 -4.55
C GLN A 173 -33.22 56.74 -3.58
N ASN A 174 -33.35 56.50 -2.28
CA ASN A 174 -33.30 57.54 -1.25
C ASN A 174 -31.92 58.20 -1.19
N ALA A 175 -30.83 57.43 -1.21
CA ALA A 175 -29.45 57.97 -1.25
C ALA A 175 -29.19 58.83 -2.50
N ILE A 176 -29.59 58.36 -3.69
CA ILE A 176 -29.50 59.10 -4.95
C ILE A 176 -30.32 60.40 -4.90
N ARG A 177 -31.51 60.37 -4.29
CA ARG A 177 -32.36 61.56 -4.12
C ARG A 177 -31.76 62.57 -3.15
N MET A 178 -31.15 62.13 -2.06
CA MET A 178 -30.51 63.02 -1.07
C MET A 178 -29.25 63.68 -1.66
N SER A 179 -28.44 62.97 -2.43
CA SER A 179 -27.25 63.57 -3.07
C SER A 179 -27.63 64.60 -4.14
N GLN A 180 -28.70 64.36 -4.93
CA GLN A 180 -29.23 65.33 -5.90
C GLN A 180 -29.73 66.63 -5.26
N HIS A 181 -30.23 66.59 -4.02
CA HIS A 181 -30.61 67.80 -3.28
C HIS A 181 -29.42 68.61 -2.73
N THR A 182 -28.20 68.07 -2.78
CA THR A 182 -27.04 68.61 -2.04
C THR A 182 -26.01 69.32 -2.94
N VAL A 183 -26.07 69.18 -4.27
CA VAL A 183 -25.01 69.67 -5.19
C VAL A 183 -25.54 70.63 -6.28
N HIS A 184 -24.99 71.85 -6.32
CA HIS A 184 -25.23 72.82 -7.40
C HIS A 184 -24.15 72.73 -8.50
N ARG A 185 -24.56 72.34 -9.71
CA ARG A 185 -23.85 72.45 -11.02
C ARG A 185 -22.51 71.71 -11.21
N SER A 186 -22.52 70.70 -12.10
CA SER A 186 -21.85 70.82 -13.42
C SER A 186 -22.26 69.67 -14.38
N PRO A 187 -22.65 69.93 -15.65
CA PRO A 187 -23.04 68.88 -16.60
C PRO A 187 -21.89 68.48 -17.54
N SER A 188 -21.03 67.53 -17.14
CA SER A 188 -19.96 67.02 -18.01
C SER A 188 -19.52 65.58 -17.72
N ALA A 189 -20.41 64.61 -17.90
CA ALA A 189 -20.07 63.19 -18.04
C ALA A 189 -20.89 62.60 -19.20
N ARG A 190 -20.22 61.88 -20.12
CA ARG A 190 -20.89 61.17 -21.22
C ARG A 190 -21.20 59.74 -20.81
N SER A 191 -22.44 59.33 -21.07
CA SER A 191 -22.87 57.96 -21.40
C SER A 191 -21.86 56.83 -21.16
N TYR A 192 -21.91 56.24 -19.96
CA TYR A 192 -21.81 54.78 -19.84
C TYR A 192 -23.23 54.25 -19.58
N GLN A 193 -23.54 53.07 -20.12
CA GLN A 193 -24.91 52.53 -20.08
C GLN A 193 -25.13 51.63 -18.86
N THR A 194 -26.34 51.69 -18.31
CA THR A 194 -26.95 50.64 -17.48
C THR A 194 -26.16 50.16 -16.23
N GLY A 195 -25.88 51.06 -15.30
CA GLY A 195 -25.41 50.73 -13.94
C GLY A 195 -26.03 51.63 -12.87
N LEU A 196 -26.29 51.08 -11.68
CA LEU A 196 -26.83 51.80 -10.51
C LEU A 196 -25.69 52.38 -9.67
N GLN A 197 -25.30 53.62 -9.92
CA GLN A 197 -24.24 54.28 -9.14
C GLN A 197 -24.73 54.74 -7.76
N LEU A 198 -23.92 54.55 -6.72
CA LEU A 198 -24.24 54.93 -5.34
C LEU A 198 -23.40 56.15 -4.91
N PRO A 199 -24.03 57.27 -4.47
CA PRO A 199 -23.32 58.51 -4.18
C PRO A 199 -22.49 58.45 -2.89
N HIS A 200 -22.76 57.47 -2.03
CA HIS A 200 -22.05 57.12 -0.81
C HIS A 200 -22.47 55.70 -0.40
N PRO A 201 -21.74 55.02 0.49
CA PRO A 201 -22.18 53.75 1.04
C PRO A 201 -23.55 53.81 1.72
N ILE A 202 -24.21 52.66 1.81
CA ILE A 202 -25.55 52.48 2.36
C ILE A 202 -25.52 51.33 3.38
N LEU A 203 -26.23 51.53 4.49
CA LEU A 203 -26.43 50.52 5.53
C LEU A 203 -27.90 50.11 5.56
N ILE A 204 -28.18 48.81 5.65
CA ILE A 204 -29.55 48.25 5.68
C ILE A 204 -29.68 47.32 6.88
N GLU A 205 -30.70 47.56 7.72
CA GLU A 205 -31.07 46.68 8.82
C GLU A 205 -31.73 45.40 8.29
N LEU A 206 -31.12 44.25 8.61
CA LEU A 206 -31.61 42.92 8.23
C LEU A 206 -32.53 42.33 9.29
N VAL A 207 -32.24 42.60 10.57
CA VAL A 207 -32.90 42.02 11.74
C VAL A 207 -33.55 43.13 12.56
N ARG A 208 -34.83 42.99 12.90
CA ARG A 208 -35.53 44.00 13.71
C ARG A 208 -34.89 44.15 15.10
N SER A 209 -34.17 45.24 15.31
CA SER A 209 -33.66 45.62 16.64
C SER A 209 -34.80 45.97 17.61
N GLY A 210 -34.59 45.66 18.90
CA GLY A 210 -35.58 45.87 19.96
C GLY A 210 -35.44 47.20 20.71
N GLU A 211 -34.41 47.99 20.41
CA GLU A 211 -34.10 49.25 21.08
C GLU A 211 -34.23 50.42 20.10
N PHE A 212 -34.89 51.50 20.52
CA PHE A 212 -35.04 52.72 19.72
C PHE A 212 -33.70 53.43 19.55
N ILE A 213 -33.14 53.43 18.33
CA ILE A 213 -32.07 54.34 17.94
C ILE A 213 -32.72 55.62 17.40
N ASP A 214 -32.59 56.71 18.15
CA ASP A 214 -33.08 58.03 17.77
C ASP A 214 -32.03 58.82 16.97
N THR A 215 -32.14 58.82 15.63
CA THR A 215 -31.70 59.92 14.74
C THR A 215 -32.34 59.81 13.36
N ASP A 216 -33.30 60.68 13.05
CA ASP A 216 -33.71 61.34 11.77
C ASP A 216 -33.50 60.72 10.34
N THR A 217 -32.94 59.52 10.13
CA THR A 217 -32.57 59.01 8.79
C THR A 217 -33.17 57.67 8.38
N VAL A 218 -33.93 56.99 9.24
CA VAL A 218 -34.57 55.69 8.91
C VAL A 218 -35.96 55.90 8.31
N ASP A 219 -36.15 55.44 7.08
CA ASP A 219 -37.45 55.40 6.39
C ASP A 219 -38.37 54.38 7.07
N GLN A 220 -39.37 54.86 7.81
CA GLN A 220 -40.32 54.04 8.60
C GLN A 220 -41.17 53.08 7.75
N THR A 221 -41.08 53.11 6.41
CA THR A 221 -41.76 52.18 5.50
C THR A 221 -40.94 50.93 5.15
N MET A 222 -39.67 50.86 5.59
CA MET A 222 -38.82 49.68 5.43
C MET A 222 -38.99 48.76 6.64
N HIS A 223 -39.07 47.45 6.39
CA HIS A 223 -39.18 46.44 7.44
C HIS A 223 -38.03 45.44 7.28
N PRO A 224 -37.22 45.19 8.32
CA PRO A 224 -36.19 44.16 8.31
C PRO A 224 -36.78 42.77 7.97
N PRO A 225 -36.21 42.00 7.02
CA PRO A 225 -36.80 40.73 6.61
C PRO A 225 -36.60 39.57 7.60
N TRP A 226 -35.72 39.71 8.60
CA TRP A 226 -35.43 38.70 9.62
C TRP A 226 -35.83 39.15 11.03
N ASP A 227 -36.16 38.17 11.88
CA ASP A 227 -36.42 38.30 13.32
C ASP A 227 -35.23 37.84 14.19
N ARG A 228 -34.26 37.16 13.60
CA ARG A 228 -33.01 36.70 14.23
C ARG A 228 -31.76 37.08 13.40
N PRO A 229 -30.57 37.17 14.03
CA PRO A 229 -29.27 37.16 13.34
C PRO A 229 -29.17 36.11 12.22
N LEU A 230 -28.60 36.49 11.08
CA LEU A 230 -28.45 35.60 9.91
C LEU A 230 -27.39 34.52 10.14
N SER A 231 -27.68 33.30 9.66
CA SER A 231 -26.73 32.19 9.64
C SER A 231 -25.61 32.38 8.61
N PRO A 232 -24.45 31.69 8.74
CA PRO A 232 -23.36 31.80 7.76
C PRO A 232 -23.79 31.51 6.31
N LEU A 233 -24.69 30.53 6.13
CA LEU A 233 -25.26 30.16 4.83
C LEU A 233 -26.14 31.28 4.26
N GLU A 234 -27.06 31.85 5.05
CA GLU A 234 -27.89 32.99 4.62
C GLU A 234 -27.02 34.21 4.24
N LYS A 235 -25.93 34.46 4.97
CA LYS A 235 -24.98 35.54 4.62
C LYS A 235 -24.32 35.28 3.25
N ALA A 236 -23.83 34.07 3.02
CA ALA A 236 -23.19 33.70 1.74
C ALA A 236 -24.19 33.73 0.56
N VAL A 237 -25.43 33.28 0.78
CA VAL A 237 -26.51 33.38 -0.22
C VAL A 237 -26.77 34.84 -0.60
N ILE A 238 -26.93 35.75 0.38
CA ILE A 238 -27.19 37.17 0.10
C ILE A 238 -26.00 37.81 -0.62
N GLU A 239 -24.76 37.59 -0.16
CA GLU A 239 -23.58 38.15 -0.81
C GLU A 239 -23.44 37.65 -2.26
N TYR A 240 -23.69 36.38 -2.55
CA TYR A 240 -23.70 35.88 -3.92
C TYR A 240 -24.84 36.46 -4.77
N VAL A 241 -26.08 36.40 -4.28
CA VAL A 241 -27.27 36.85 -5.03
C VAL A 241 -27.17 38.33 -5.40
N PHE A 242 -26.78 39.18 -4.46
CA PHE A 242 -26.69 40.62 -4.70
C PHE A 242 -25.46 41.01 -5.52
N THR A 243 -24.30 40.34 -5.35
CA THR A 243 -23.14 40.57 -6.23
C THR A 243 -23.40 40.08 -7.66
N ASN A 244 -24.12 38.98 -7.89
CA ASN A 244 -24.46 38.56 -9.26
C ASN A 244 -25.47 39.51 -9.92
N ASP A 245 -26.49 39.99 -9.19
CA ASP A 245 -27.45 40.98 -9.69
C ASP A 245 -26.80 42.36 -9.94
N HIS A 246 -25.79 42.75 -9.15
CA HIS A 246 -25.19 44.08 -9.12
C HIS A 246 -23.66 44.03 -9.00
N ARG A 247 -23.00 43.52 -10.06
CA ARG A 247 -21.57 43.19 -10.13
C ARG A 247 -20.60 44.33 -9.82
N HIS A 248 -21.02 45.57 -10.02
CA HIS A 248 -20.26 46.80 -9.77
C HIS A 248 -20.34 47.30 -8.32
N LEU A 249 -21.04 46.59 -7.43
CA LEU A 249 -21.20 46.93 -6.01
C LEU A 249 -20.58 45.87 -5.09
N GLU A 250 -20.03 46.33 -3.96
CA GLU A 250 -19.60 45.48 -2.86
C GLU A 250 -20.77 45.27 -1.89
N PHE A 251 -21.11 44.02 -1.62
CA PHE A 251 -22.02 43.61 -0.55
C PHE A 251 -21.23 42.84 0.51
N SER A 252 -21.36 43.27 1.76
CA SER A 252 -20.77 42.60 2.92
C SER A 252 -21.71 42.67 4.12
N ILE A 253 -21.83 41.55 4.85
CA ILE A 253 -22.69 41.45 6.03
C ILE A 253 -21.85 41.51 7.30
N SER A 254 -22.35 42.27 8.27
CA SER A 254 -21.82 42.37 9.63
C SER A 254 -21.56 41.01 10.30
N HIS A 255 -20.57 40.97 11.19
CA HIS A 255 -20.13 39.73 11.85
C HIS A 255 -21.23 39.09 12.71
N ASP A 256 -21.98 39.91 13.46
CA ASP A 256 -23.18 39.53 14.20
C ASP A 256 -24.38 39.22 13.27
N GLY A 257 -24.39 39.74 12.05
CA GLY A 257 -25.39 39.38 11.04
C GLY A 257 -26.71 40.14 11.16
N THR A 258 -26.65 41.39 11.62
CA THR A 258 -27.82 42.27 11.80
C THR A 258 -27.92 43.36 10.73
N LEU A 259 -26.79 43.72 10.11
CA LEU A 259 -26.63 44.80 9.13
C LEU A 259 -25.98 44.31 7.83
N LEU A 260 -26.48 44.80 6.69
CA LEU A 260 -25.86 44.71 5.37
C LEU A 260 -25.26 46.08 5.00
N TYR A 261 -23.98 46.08 4.61
CA TYR A 261 -23.27 47.23 4.07
C TYR A 261 -23.15 47.11 2.54
N VAL A 262 -23.41 48.20 1.83
CA VAL A 262 -23.31 48.28 0.36
C VAL A 262 -22.51 49.50 -0.08
N ALA A 263 -21.56 49.32 -0.98
CA ALA A 263 -20.73 50.40 -1.56
C ALA A 263 -20.45 50.14 -3.06
N GLU A 264 -19.91 51.12 -3.78
CA GLU A 264 -19.33 50.87 -5.11
C GLU A 264 -18.01 50.08 -4.98
N LEU A 265 -17.76 49.14 -5.91
CA LEU A 265 -16.55 48.32 -5.86
C LEU A 265 -15.29 49.20 -5.97
N PRO A 266 -14.27 49.05 -5.08
CA PRO A 266 -13.05 49.85 -5.19
C PRO A 266 -12.35 49.66 -6.54
N VAL A 267 -11.91 50.76 -7.15
CA VAL A 267 -11.16 50.75 -8.44
C VAL A 267 -9.92 49.86 -8.38
N LEU A 268 -9.30 49.72 -7.20
CA LEU A 268 -8.18 48.79 -6.99
C LEU A 268 -8.59 47.32 -7.11
N THR A 269 -9.81 46.95 -6.72
CA THR A 269 -10.34 45.58 -6.88
C THR A 269 -10.57 45.28 -8.36
N LEU A 270 -11.20 46.21 -9.09
CA LEU A 270 -11.43 46.14 -10.55
C LEU A 270 -10.15 46.13 -11.41
N LEU A 271 -8.98 46.39 -10.81
CA LEU A 271 -7.66 46.26 -11.45
C LEU A 271 -7.00 44.89 -11.24
N HIS A 272 -7.51 44.07 -10.32
CA HIS A 272 -6.99 42.74 -9.99
C HIS A 272 -7.98 41.61 -10.31
N TYR A 273 -9.28 41.91 -10.38
CA TYR A 273 -10.36 40.97 -10.66
C TYR A 273 -11.34 41.56 -11.68
N SER A 274 -11.80 40.74 -12.62
CA SER A 274 -12.98 41.04 -13.42
C SER A 274 -14.27 40.88 -12.62
N GLU A 275 -15.37 41.45 -13.12
CA GLU A 275 -16.71 41.26 -12.55
C GLU A 275 -17.13 39.77 -12.47
N GLU A 276 -16.64 38.93 -13.38
CA GLU A 276 -16.95 37.50 -13.40
C GLU A 276 -16.18 36.73 -12.33
N GLU A 277 -14.88 37.04 -12.16
CA GLU A 277 -14.07 36.48 -11.07
C GLU A 277 -14.56 36.89 -9.68
N TRP A 278 -15.11 38.11 -9.55
CA TRP A 278 -15.71 38.58 -8.29
C TRP A 278 -17.02 37.85 -7.94
N VAL A 279 -17.87 37.56 -8.94
CA VAL A 279 -19.07 36.71 -8.75
C VAL A 279 -18.67 35.28 -8.39
N GLU A 280 -17.64 34.72 -9.04
CA GLU A 280 -17.14 33.38 -8.74
C GLU A 280 -16.55 33.29 -7.33
N GLU A 281 -15.87 34.34 -6.83
CA GLU A 281 -15.38 34.38 -5.43
C GLU A 281 -16.53 34.27 -4.41
N LYS A 282 -17.66 34.95 -4.67
CA LYS A 282 -18.86 34.83 -3.83
C LYS A 282 -19.53 33.46 -3.98
N LEU A 283 -19.52 32.88 -5.19
CA LEU A 283 -20.04 31.53 -5.43
C LEU A 283 -19.22 30.46 -4.70
N GLU A 284 -17.89 30.51 -4.74
CA GLU A 284 -17.03 29.59 -4.00
C GLU A 284 -17.22 29.71 -2.48
N LYS A 285 -17.44 30.93 -1.95
CA LYS A 285 -17.80 31.13 -0.54
C LYS A 285 -19.13 30.46 -0.18
N LEU A 286 -20.15 30.57 -1.04
CA LEU A 286 -21.42 29.88 -0.88
C LEU A 286 -21.25 28.36 -0.95
N LEU A 287 -20.48 27.84 -1.91
CA LEU A 287 -20.19 26.41 -2.05
C LEU A 287 -19.35 25.84 -0.89
N GLN A 288 -18.53 26.66 -0.22
CA GLN A 288 -17.82 26.29 1.01
C GLN A 288 -18.77 26.16 2.21
N GLU A 289 -19.70 27.10 2.43
CA GLU A 289 -20.72 26.98 3.49
C GLU A 289 -21.69 25.81 3.23
N ILE A 290 -21.97 25.48 1.96
CA ILE A 290 -22.70 24.29 1.50
C ILE A 290 -21.92 23.00 1.77
N SER A 291 -20.59 23.00 1.53
CA SER A 291 -19.70 21.85 1.75
C SER A 291 -19.44 21.58 3.23
N GLY A 292 -19.36 22.63 4.05
CA GLY A 292 -19.13 22.54 5.49
C GLY A 292 -17.91 21.70 5.84
N VAL A 293 -18.10 20.69 6.71
CA VAL A 293 -17.01 19.81 7.17
C VAL A 293 -16.36 19.00 6.04
N SER A 294 -16.99 18.86 4.88
CA SER A 294 -16.38 18.19 3.73
C SER A 294 -15.05 18.82 3.31
N GLU A 295 -14.86 20.13 3.49
CA GLU A 295 -13.58 20.80 3.20
C GLU A 295 -12.45 20.33 4.12
N ILE A 296 -12.77 20.05 5.39
CA ILE A 296 -11.82 19.48 6.36
C ILE A 296 -11.44 18.05 5.93
N VAL A 297 -12.42 17.24 5.53
CA VAL A 297 -12.17 15.87 5.05
C VAL A 297 -11.38 15.89 3.73
N LYS A 298 -11.71 16.76 2.77
CA LYS A 298 -10.94 16.95 1.53
C LYS A 298 -9.48 17.32 1.82
N ARG A 299 -9.22 18.25 2.77
CA ARG A 299 -7.86 18.60 3.21
C ARG A 299 -7.15 17.41 3.86
N MET A 300 -7.83 16.68 4.75
CA MET A 300 -7.30 15.49 5.42
C MET A 300 -6.84 14.42 4.41
N LEU A 301 -7.68 14.10 3.42
CA LEU A 301 -7.35 13.15 2.35
C LEU A 301 -6.21 13.65 1.45
N ALA A 302 -6.15 14.96 1.18
CA ALA A 302 -5.07 15.58 0.39
C ALA A 302 -3.69 15.47 1.06
N ARG A 303 -3.59 15.22 2.38
CA ARG A 303 -2.31 14.96 3.05
C ARG A 303 -1.65 13.65 2.63
N ARG A 304 -2.43 12.66 2.16
CA ARG A 304 -1.97 11.31 1.74
C ARG A 304 -1.18 10.53 2.80
N VAL A 305 -1.31 10.91 4.07
CA VAL A 305 -0.82 10.15 5.24
C VAL A 305 -1.81 9.02 5.60
N PRO A 306 -1.43 8.05 6.47
CA PRO A 306 -2.29 6.93 6.80
C PRO A 306 -3.61 7.34 7.47
N ILE A 307 -4.69 6.64 7.13
CA ILE A 307 -5.99 6.71 7.80
C ILE A 307 -6.16 5.44 8.63
N VAL A 308 -6.55 5.59 9.89
CA VAL A 308 -6.65 4.50 10.87
C VAL A 308 -8.07 4.40 11.40
N GLY A 309 -8.61 3.20 11.47
CA GLY A 309 -9.95 2.93 12.01
C GLY A 309 -10.00 1.67 12.86
N HIS A 310 -11.18 1.39 13.42
CA HIS A 310 -11.47 0.14 14.13
C HIS A 310 -12.77 -0.47 13.60
N ASN A 311 -12.71 -1.64 12.96
CA ASN A 311 -13.84 -2.26 12.29
C ASN A 311 -14.41 -1.39 11.13
N SER A 312 -13.58 -0.55 10.50
CA SER A 312 -13.98 0.71 9.86
C SER A 312 -14.59 0.61 8.45
N PHE A 313 -15.09 -0.56 8.05
CA PHE A 313 -15.67 -0.75 6.71
C PHE A 313 -16.89 0.16 6.48
N LEU A 314 -17.77 0.28 7.48
CA LEU A 314 -18.97 1.11 7.37
C LEU A 314 -18.60 2.59 7.31
N ASP A 315 -17.62 2.98 8.12
CA ASP A 315 -17.08 4.32 8.29
C ASP A 315 -16.43 4.83 7.02
N LEU A 316 -15.64 4.01 6.32
CA LEU A 316 -15.06 4.35 5.02
C LEU A 316 -16.13 4.52 3.93
N VAL A 317 -17.21 3.73 3.97
CA VAL A 317 -18.34 3.88 3.03
C VAL A 317 -19.10 5.19 3.28
N TYR A 318 -19.36 5.56 4.55
CA TYR A 318 -19.93 6.86 4.90
C TYR A 318 -18.99 8.02 4.59
N LEU A 319 -17.69 7.89 4.89
CA LEU A 319 -16.68 8.92 4.61
C LEU A 319 -16.62 9.23 3.11
N TYR A 320 -16.78 8.21 2.26
CA TYR A 320 -16.89 8.38 0.83
C TYR A 320 -18.20 9.11 0.43
N GLU A 321 -19.38 8.52 0.72
CA GLU A 321 -20.69 9.07 0.32
C GLU A 321 -20.93 10.50 0.81
N CYS A 322 -20.49 10.82 2.04
CA CYS A 322 -20.85 12.07 2.70
C CYS A 322 -19.92 13.24 2.32
N PHE A 323 -18.64 12.97 2.03
CA PHE A 323 -17.63 14.03 1.91
C PHE A 323 -16.78 13.96 0.62
N VAL A 324 -16.78 12.82 -0.10
CA VAL A 324 -15.95 12.60 -1.31
C VAL A 324 -16.77 12.72 -2.58
N ASP A 325 -17.58 11.71 -2.91
CA ASP A 325 -18.40 11.59 -4.13
C ASP A 325 -19.50 10.55 -3.86
N ASP A 326 -20.44 10.36 -4.79
CA ASP A 326 -21.46 9.32 -4.66
C ASP A 326 -20.84 7.92 -4.77
N LEU A 327 -21.26 6.99 -3.90
CA LEU A 327 -20.80 5.60 -3.86
C LEU A 327 -21.06 4.88 -5.19
N PRO A 328 -20.03 4.24 -5.80
CA PRO A 328 -20.16 3.46 -7.01
C PRO A 328 -21.14 2.27 -6.89
N ASP A 329 -21.71 1.85 -8.02
CA ASP A 329 -22.70 0.76 -8.07
C ASP A 329 -22.12 -0.65 -7.85
N SER A 330 -20.80 -0.84 -7.92
CA SER A 330 -20.13 -2.12 -7.65
C SER A 330 -19.10 -2.02 -6.54
N TYR A 331 -18.87 -3.15 -5.87
CA TYR A 331 -17.89 -3.27 -4.79
C TYR A 331 -16.44 -3.08 -5.23
N GLU A 332 -16.08 -3.52 -6.44
CA GLU A 332 -14.71 -3.36 -6.95
C GLU A 332 -14.45 -1.93 -7.44
N ASP A 333 -15.46 -1.25 -8.01
CA ASP A 333 -15.36 0.19 -8.33
C ASP A 333 -15.23 1.02 -7.04
N TRP A 334 -15.98 0.68 -5.99
CA TRP A 334 -15.83 1.29 -4.68
C TRP A 334 -14.45 1.04 -4.05
N LYS A 335 -13.88 -0.16 -4.19
CA LYS A 335 -12.50 -0.46 -3.76
C LYS A 335 -11.47 0.39 -4.50
N ALA A 336 -11.60 0.51 -5.82
CA ALA A 336 -10.73 1.33 -6.65
C ALA A 336 -10.82 2.82 -6.30
N ALA A 337 -12.05 3.35 -6.14
CA ALA A 337 -12.29 4.74 -5.76
C ALA A 337 -11.82 5.05 -4.33
N THR A 338 -12.10 4.17 -3.37
CA THR A 338 -11.62 4.30 -1.99
C THR A 338 -10.10 4.27 -1.95
N ARG A 339 -9.43 3.36 -2.68
CA ARG A 339 -7.96 3.34 -2.80
C ARG A 339 -7.40 4.62 -3.44
N LYS A 340 -8.10 5.20 -4.43
CA LYS A 340 -7.67 6.43 -5.13
C LYS A 340 -7.59 7.62 -4.19
N GLU A 341 -8.52 7.76 -3.24
CA GLU A 341 -8.49 8.87 -2.26
C GLU A 341 -7.82 8.51 -0.93
N MET A 342 -7.85 7.24 -0.54
CA MET A 342 -7.34 6.70 0.72
C MET A 342 -6.28 5.62 0.45
N PRO A 343 -5.07 5.99 -0.03
CA PRO A 343 -4.08 5.02 -0.52
C PRO A 343 -3.43 4.17 0.57
N THR A 344 -3.56 4.54 1.84
CA THR A 344 -3.05 3.78 2.99
C THR A 344 -4.06 3.83 4.14
N VAL A 345 -4.83 2.76 4.28
CA VAL A 345 -5.80 2.52 5.35
C VAL A 345 -5.29 1.42 6.28
N PHE A 346 -5.46 1.60 7.58
CA PHE A 346 -5.15 0.62 8.62
C PHE A 346 -6.39 0.37 9.49
N ASP A 347 -6.80 -0.90 9.59
CA ASP A 347 -7.82 -1.30 10.56
C ASP A 347 -7.16 -1.99 11.76
N THR A 348 -7.34 -1.42 12.95
CA THR A 348 -6.75 -1.92 14.20
C THR A 348 -7.29 -3.30 14.60
N LYS A 349 -8.54 -3.63 14.24
CA LYS A 349 -9.13 -4.96 14.48
C LYS A 349 -8.46 -6.01 13.60
N ILE A 350 -8.04 -5.70 12.37
CA ILE A 350 -7.21 -6.61 11.55
C ILE A 350 -5.85 -6.87 12.23
N ILE A 351 -5.21 -5.83 12.78
CA ILE A 351 -3.93 -5.98 13.49
C ILE A 351 -4.12 -6.82 14.77
N ALA A 352 -5.18 -6.59 15.55
CA ALA A 352 -5.54 -7.43 16.71
C ALA A 352 -5.80 -8.89 16.29
N CYS A 353 -6.50 -9.08 15.18
CA CYS A 353 -6.79 -10.38 14.61
C CYS A 353 -5.54 -11.16 14.16
N LEU A 354 -4.41 -10.48 13.87
CA LEU A 354 -3.11 -11.12 13.64
C LEU A 354 -2.30 -11.32 14.94
N LEU A 355 -2.42 -10.40 15.91
CA LEU A 355 -1.80 -10.48 17.24
C LEU A 355 -2.57 -11.35 18.26
N LYS A 356 -3.59 -12.06 17.79
CA LYS A 356 -4.56 -12.80 18.61
C LYS A 356 -3.92 -13.70 19.68
N ASN A 357 -2.84 -14.40 19.35
CA ASN A 357 -2.19 -15.31 20.31
C ASN A 357 -1.60 -14.51 21.48
N GLN A 358 -0.82 -13.48 21.18
CA GLN A 358 -0.15 -12.62 22.17
C GLN A 358 -1.16 -11.83 23.01
N LEU A 359 -2.25 -11.35 22.40
CA LEU A 359 -3.34 -10.68 23.11
C LEU A 359 -4.07 -11.65 24.06
N SER A 360 -4.48 -12.83 23.56
CA SER A 360 -5.23 -13.82 24.36
C SER A 360 -4.39 -14.51 25.45
N GLU A 361 -3.09 -14.68 25.24
CA GLU A 361 -2.15 -15.14 26.29
C GLU A 361 -2.03 -14.13 27.45
N ASN A 362 -2.29 -12.84 27.20
CA ASN A 362 -2.29 -11.78 28.21
C ASN A 362 -3.72 -11.37 28.64
N GLY A 363 -4.72 -12.23 28.42
CA GLY A 363 -6.07 -12.08 28.97
C GLY A 363 -7.06 -11.27 28.13
N VAL A 364 -6.69 -10.84 26.92
CA VAL A 364 -7.62 -10.16 25.99
C VAL A 364 -8.58 -11.19 25.39
N MET A 365 -9.85 -11.13 25.78
CA MET A 365 -10.87 -12.14 25.43
C MET A 365 -11.61 -11.84 24.12
N ASP A 366 -11.63 -10.59 23.69
CA ASP A 366 -12.24 -10.10 22.45
C ASP A 366 -11.43 -8.93 21.86
N HIS A 367 -11.69 -8.58 20.60
CA HIS A 367 -10.97 -7.52 19.89
C HIS A 367 -11.87 -6.28 19.63
N SER A 368 -12.75 -5.91 20.55
CA SER A 368 -13.44 -4.62 20.52
C SER A 368 -12.51 -3.48 20.90
N LEU A 369 -12.80 -2.27 20.42
CA LEU A 369 -12.05 -1.06 20.75
C LEU A 369 -11.92 -0.86 22.27
N LYS A 370 -13.00 -1.10 23.03
CA LYS A 370 -13.01 -0.98 24.49
C LYS A 370 -12.09 -1.99 25.18
N THR A 371 -12.18 -3.27 24.84
CA THR A 371 -11.31 -4.30 25.43
C THR A 371 -9.84 -4.08 25.07
N LEU A 372 -9.55 -3.63 23.83
CA LEU A 372 -8.19 -3.29 23.41
C LEU A 372 -7.66 -2.03 24.11
N GLY A 373 -8.45 -0.96 24.21
CA GLY A 373 -8.08 0.29 24.88
C GLY A 373 -7.73 0.06 26.34
N ALA A 374 -8.65 -0.55 27.12
CA ALA A 374 -8.43 -0.86 28.53
C ALA A 374 -7.20 -1.77 28.75
N PHE A 375 -6.94 -2.72 27.84
CA PHE A 375 -5.72 -3.52 27.86
C PHE A 375 -4.46 -2.69 27.62
N PHE A 376 -4.42 -1.86 26.57
CA PHE A 376 -3.27 -1.03 26.20
C PHE A 376 -3.02 0.17 27.12
N GLU A 377 -3.97 0.53 27.98
CA GLU A 377 -3.79 1.49 29.09
C GLU A 377 -3.43 0.79 30.42
N SER A 378 -3.59 -0.53 30.53
CA SER A 378 -3.25 -1.28 31.75
C SER A 378 -1.74 -1.47 31.96
N ALA A 379 -1.32 -1.52 33.23
CA ALA A 379 0.06 -1.83 33.62
C ALA A 379 0.54 -3.21 33.13
N SER A 380 -0.38 -4.15 32.86
CA SER A 380 -0.07 -5.47 32.29
C SER A 380 0.53 -5.37 30.88
N CYS A 381 0.14 -4.36 30.09
CA CYS A 381 0.66 -4.16 28.74
C CYS A 381 2.17 -3.89 28.74
N GLY A 382 2.67 -3.18 29.75
CA GLY A 382 4.10 -2.89 29.94
C GLY A 382 4.97 -4.11 30.30
N GLN A 383 4.38 -5.30 30.45
CA GLN A 383 5.10 -6.55 30.72
C GLN A 383 5.37 -7.37 29.44
N ILE A 384 4.80 -6.96 28.30
CA ILE A 384 4.78 -7.75 27.05
C ILE A 384 5.99 -7.43 26.15
N LEU A 385 6.53 -6.21 26.25
CA LEU A 385 7.71 -5.74 25.53
C LEU A 385 8.84 -5.39 26.50
N PRO A 386 10.12 -5.56 26.12
CA PRO A 386 11.27 -5.23 26.98
C PRO A 386 11.60 -3.72 27.02
N PHE A 387 10.69 -2.87 26.53
CA PHE A 387 10.83 -1.41 26.45
C PHE A 387 9.46 -0.73 26.63
N SER A 388 9.46 0.51 27.13
CA SER A 388 8.26 1.32 27.25
C SER A 388 7.72 1.71 25.87
N TYR A 389 6.39 1.70 25.69
CA TYR A 389 5.75 2.29 24.51
C TYR A 389 6.00 3.80 24.41
N PRO A 390 5.85 4.41 23.21
CA PRO A 390 5.84 5.85 23.04
C PRO A 390 4.85 6.54 23.99
N SER A 391 5.22 7.71 24.50
CA SER A 391 4.27 8.57 25.21
C SER A 391 3.33 9.26 24.21
N ILE A 392 2.06 9.33 24.57
CA ILE A 392 1.04 10.06 23.81
C ILE A 392 0.51 11.14 24.76
N SER A 393 0.55 12.40 24.35
CA SER A 393 0.04 13.53 25.12
C SER A 393 -1.09 14.23 24.39
N GLU A 394 -2.19 14.48 25.09
CA GLU A 394 -3.32 15.27 24.60
C GLU A 394 -2.87 16.72 24.31
N GLY A 395 -3.11 17.20 23.09
CA GLY A 395 -2.86 18.59 22.73
C GLY A 395 -3.88 19.57 23.36
N PRO A 396 -3.69 20.89 23.15
CA PRO A 396 -4.57 21.92 23.69
C PRO A 396 -6.06 21.76 23.37
N CYS A 397 -6.44 21.18 22.23
CA CYS A 397 -7.84 20.98 21.84
C CYS A 397 -8.44 19.76 22.53
N SER A 398 -7.76 18.60 22.49
CA SER A 398 -8.20 17.34 23.13
C SER A 398 -8.56 17.51 24.61
N GLN A 399 -7.81 18.34 25.33
CA GLN A 399 -7.98 18.58 26.78
C GLN A 399 -9.33 19.19 27.17
N TYR A 400 -10.13 19.72 26.22
CA TYR A 400 -11.48 20.25 26.49
C TYR A 400 -12.62 19.29 26.09
N ILE A 401 -12.34 18.13 25.48
CA ILE A 401 -13.37 17.13 25.14
C ILE A 401 -13.54 16.12 26.28
N PHE A 402 -12.43 15.65 26.85
CA PHE A 402 -12.44 14.51 27.76
C PHE A 402 -12.50 14.97 29.22
N GLY A 403 -13.60 14.63 29.90
CA GLY A 403 -13.76 14.84 31.33
C GLY A 403 -13.07 13.75 32.16
N VAL A 404 -13.45 13.65 33.44
CA VAL A 404 -13.00 12.55 34.32
C VAL A 404 -13.86 11.31 34.09
N GLY A 405 -13.58 10.54 33.03
CA GLY A 405 -14.31 9.30 32.74
C GLY A 405 -13.87 8.59 31.45
N GLU A 406 -14.41 7.38 31.24
CA GLU A 406 -14.41 6.73 29.92
C GLU A 406 -15.55 7.31 29.07
N HIS A 407 -15.30 7.63 27.81
CA HIS A 407 -16.27 8.27 26.90
C HIS A 407 -16.48 7.50 25.58
N PHE A 408 -16.48 6.16 25.64
CA PHE A 408 -16.87 5.30 24.50
C PHE A 408 -18.27 5.67 23.97
N HIS A 409 -18.48 5.57 22.66
CA HIS A 409 -19.66 6.09 21.94
C HIS A 409 -19.71 7.63 21.87
N ASN A 410 -18.52 8.24 21.91
CA ASN A 410 -18.23 9.55 21.36
C ASN A 410 -17.14 9.37 20.30
N ALA A 411 -17.42 9.74 19.06
CA ALA A 411 -16.56 9.41 17.93
C ALA A 411 -15.14 10.00 18.07
N ALA A 412 -14.98 11.16 18.72
CA ALA A 412 -13.64 11.73 18.95
C ALA A 412 -12.83 10.94 19.99
N PHE A 413 -13.49 10.44 21.05
CA PHE A 413 -12.85 9.54 22.01
C PHE A 413 -12.44 8.22 21.35
N ASP A 414 -13.34 7.64 20.56
CA ASP A 414 -13.10 6.33 19.93
C ASP A 414 -12.07 6.41 18.78
N ALA A 415 -12.01 7.51 18.04
CA ALA A 415 -10.89 7.83 17.15
C ALA A 415 -9.55 7.98 17.92
N ARG A 416 -9.53 8.71 19.04
CA ARG A 416 -8.35 8.92 19.90
C ARG A 416 -7.85 7.61 20.53
N VAL A 417 -8.74 6.73 20.97
CA VAL A 417 -8.37 5.37 21.45
C VAL A 417 -7.85 4.53 20.27
N THR A 418 -8.49 4.58 19.11
CA THR A 418 -8.11 3.83 17.89
C THR A 418 -6.67 4.15 17.46
N GLY A 419 -6.29 5.43 17.34
CA GLY A 419 -4.93 5.80 17.00
C GLY A 419 -3.90 5.44 18.10
N SER A 420 -4.31 5.52 19.37
CA SER A 420 -3.47 5.15 20.51
C SER A 420 -3.16 3.66 20.58
N ILE A 421 -4.14 2.79 20.27
CA ILE A 421 -3.88 1.34 20.18
C ILE A 421 -3.10 1.00 18.90
N PHE A 422 -3.34 1.69 17.77
CA PHE A 422 -2.61 1.48 16.52
C PHE A 422 -1.09 1.58 16.71
N ILE A 423 -0.60 2.67 17.30
CA ILE A 423 0.84 2.87 17.58
C ILE A 423 1.39 1.69 18.40
N LYS A 424 0.75 1.37 19.53
CA LYS A 424 1.19 0.30 20.45
C LYS A 424 1.18 -1.08 19.76
N MET A 425 0.19 -1.32 18.89
CA MET A 425 0.06 -2.58 18.14
C MET A 425 1.08 -2.70 17.01
N LEU A 426 1.50 -1.62 16.37
CA LEU A 426 2.63 -1.63 15.42
C LEU A 426 3.92 -2.09 16.12
N TYR A 427 4.22 -1.57 17.31
CA TYR A 427 5.38 -2.01 18.11
C TYR A 427 5.30 -3.49 18.49
N LEU A 428 4.15 -3.94 18.99
CA LEU A 428 3.92 -5.34 19.35
C LEU A 428 4.06 -6.27 18.12
N TYR A 429 3.62 -5.83 16.94
CA TYR A 429 3.78 -6.56 15.69
C TYR A 429 5.24 -6.62 15.21
N ALA A 430 5.93 -5.48 15.17
CA ALA A 430 7.34 -5.42 14.78
C ALA A 430 8.22 -6.29 15.70
N TYR A 431 8.01 -6.20 17.01
CA TYR A 431 8.72 -7.01 17.99
C TYR A 431 8.48 -8.51 17.79
N THR A 432 7.21 -8.93 17.68
CA THR A 432 6.86 -10.35 17.51
C THR A 432 7.33 -10.92 16.18
N LYS A 433 7.23 -10.18 15.07
CA LYS A 433 7.83 -10.56 13.77
C LYS A 433 9.35 -10.70 13.82
N SER A 434 10.04 -9.87 14.61
CA SER A 434 11.50 -9.95 14.80
C SER A 434 11.96 -11.10 15.71
N ALA A 435 11.03 -11.87 16.30
CA ALA A 435 11.30 -12.85 17.36
C ALA A 435 12.06 -12.27 18.58
N GLY A 436 11.93 -10.96 18.83
CA GLY A 436 12.71 -10.26 19.86
C GLY A 436 14.20 -10.12 19.54
N HIS A 437 14.57 -10.10 18.26
CA HIS A 437 15.97 -9.91 17.81
C HIS A 437 16.19 -8.61 17.02
N GLY A 438 15.16 -7.78 16.84
CA GLY A 438 15.34 -6.41 16.33
C GLY A 438 15.99 -5.49 17.38
N ASP A 439 16.69 -4.46 16.93
CA ASP A 439 17.19 -3.41 17.82
C ASP A 439 16.04 -2.47 18.24
N PHE A 440 15.48 -2.77 19.41
CA PHE A 440 14.52 -1.92 20.13
C PHE A 440 15.17 -1.21 21.34
N SER A 441 16.49 -0.98 21.31
CA SER A 441 17.16 -0.13 22.32
C SER A 441 16.71 1.34 22.25
N ARG A 442 16.01 1.71 21.18
CA ARG A 442 15.34 3.00 20.97
C ARG A 442 13.99 2.77 20.31
N LEU A 443 13.08 3.73 20.51
CA LEU A 443 11.82 3.78 19.79
C LEU A 443 12.06 4.06 18.29
N TRP A 444 11.13 3.59 17.45
CA TRP A 444 11.17 3.67 16.00
C TRP A 444 10.12 4.66 15.51
N GLN A 445 10.56 5.68 14.74
CA GLN A 445 9.66 6.57 14.01
C GLN A 445 8.61 5.80 13.20
N LEU A 446 7.38 6.30 13.17
CA LEU A 446 6.18 5.65 12.62
C LEU A 446 6.40 5.11 11.21
N ARG A 447 7.07 5.89 10.35
CA ARG A 447 7.44 5.50 8.98
C ARG A 447 8.23 4.18 8.89
N LYS A 448 9.08 3.86 9.88
CA LYS A 448 9.83 2.60 9.95
C LYS A 448 8.94 1.43 10.38
N LEU A 449 8.07 1.65 11.36
CA LEU A 449 7.10 0.64 11.82
C LEU A 449 6.10 0.28 10.72
N ILE A 450 5.54 1.30 10.06
CA ILE A 450 4.66 1.14 8.90
C ILE A 450 5.38 0.38 7.78
N PHE A 451 6.61 0.76 7.40
CA PHE A 451 7.40 0.03 6.41
C PHE A 451 7.57 -1.45 6.79
N ALA A 452 7.90 -1.75 8.06
CA ALA A 452 8.17 -3.10 8.53
C ALA A 452 6.92 -3.99 8.62
N CYS A 453 5.71 -3.42 8.76
CA CYS A 453 4.50 -4.18 9.10
C CYS A 453 3.37 -4.11 8.05
N ARG A 454 3.31 -3.05 7.23
CA ARG A 454 2.18 -2.79 6.31
C ARG A 454 1.87 -3.93 5.34
N ASN A 455 2.88 -4.69 4.89
CA ASN A 455 2.68 -5.73 3.87
C ASN A 455 1.68 -6.80 4.35
N ASP A 456 1.62 -7.06 5.65
CA ASP A 456 0.73 -8.05 6.26
C ASP A 456 -0.71 -7.53 6.48
N PHE A 457 -0.93 -6.22 6.71
CA PHE A 457 -2.24 -5.70 7.13
C PHE A 457 -2.70 -4.32 6.61
N ALA A 458 -1.86 -3.55 5.90
CA ALA A 458 -2.32 -2.31 5.25
C ALA A 458 -3.35 -2.60 4.15
N ASN A 459 -4.24 -1.63 3.92
CA ASN A 459 -5.31 -1.66 2.92
C ASN A 459 -6.21 -2.90 3.01
N ARG A 460 -6.35 -3.44 4.24
CA ARG A 460 -7.23 -4.55 4.60
C ARG A 460 -8.21 -4.08 5.66
N VAL A 461 -9.50 -4.25 5.40
CA VAL A 461 -10.59 -3.73 6.24
C VAL A 461 -11.60 -4.86 6.51
N PRO A 462 -12.00 -5.13 7.76
CA PRO A 462 -12.80 -6.29 8.10
C PRO A 462 -14.22 -6.12 7.59
N ILE A 463 -14.72 -7.13 6.86
CA ILE A 463 -16.09 -7.07 6.32
C ILE A 463 -17.09 -7.27 7.48
N PRO A 464 -18.05 -6.35 7.70
CA PRO A 464 -18.93 -6.42 8.86
C PRO A 464 -19.70 -7.74 8.95
N LEU A 465 -19.79 -8.25 10.19
CA LEU A 465 -20.54 -9.46 10.55
C LEU A 465 -19.98 -10.78 9.95
N ILE A 466 -18.70 -10.79 9.56
CA ILE A 466 -17.92 -12.01 9.30
C ILE A 466 -16.68 -11.96 10.20
N ASP A 467 -16.36 -13.06 10.90
CA ASP A 467 -15.28 -13.01 11.91
C ASP A 467 -13.87 -12.89 11.29
N TYR A 468 -13.59 -13.54 10.15
CA TYR A 468 -12.32 -13.44 9.41
C TYR A 468 -12.52 -13.50 7.88
N LEU A 469 -13.13 -12.46 7.31
CA LEU A 469 -12.98 -12.07 5.90
C LEU A 469 -12.74 -10.56 5.85
N HIS A 470 -11.80 -10.11 5.03
CA HIS A 470 -11.49 -8.69 4.86
C HIS A 470 -11.58 -8.29 3.39
N CYS A 471 -12.01 -7.05 3.18
CA CYS A 471 -11.83 -6.33 1.93
C CYS A 471 -10.33 -6.07 1.75
N TYR A 472 -9.78 -6.33 0.56
CA TYR A 472 -8.42 -5.94 0.20
C TYR A 472 -8.47 -4.89 -0.91
N LEU A 473 -8.41 -3.60 -0.55
CA LEU A 473 -8.57 -2.47 -1.48
C LEU A 473 -7.65 -2.54 -2.74
N PRO A 474 -6.40 -3.08 -2.69
CA PRO A 474 -5.51 -3.12 -3.85
C PRO A 474 -5.74 -4.27 -4.85
N GLY A 475 -6.65 -5.22 -4.60
CA GLY A 475 -6.82 -6.38 -5.47
C GLY A 475 -7.95 -7.33 -5.03
N ALA A 476 -7.85 -8.61 -5.40
CA ALA A 476 -8.87 -9.59 -5.02
C ALA A 476 -8.94 -9.79 -3.48
N ASP A 477 -10.15 -9.84 -2.94
CA ASP A 477 -10.37 -10.27 -1.55
C ASP A 477 -9.88 -11.73 -1.40
N PRO A 478 -9.29 -12.12 -0.25
CA PRO A 478 -8.84 -13.49 -0.05
C PRO A 478 -10.02 -14.46 -0.04
N HIS A 479 -9.85 -15.65 -0.63
CA HIS A 479 -10.84 -16.72 -0.60
C HIS A 479 -11.14 -17.14 0.85
N GLY A 480 -12.22 -16.60 1.41
CA GLY A 480 -12.54 -16.75 2.83
C GLY A 480 -13.09 -18.13 3.18
N HIS A 481 -12.41 -18.82 4.10
CA HIS A 481 -13.00 -19.91 4.86
C HIS A 481 -14.06 -19.36 5.83
N ARG A 482 -15.24 -19.01 5.31
CA ARG A 482 -16.46 -18.98 6.14
C ARG A 482 -16.61 -20.38 6.75
N PRO A 483 -16.97 -20.54 8.04
CA PRO A 483 -17.27 -21.86 8.57
C PRO A 483 -18.44 -22.46 7.80
N ASP A 484 -18.38 -23.76 7.53
CA ASP A 484 -19.20 -24.39 6.49
C ASP A 484 -20.71 -24.16 6.68
N VAL A 485 -21.43 -24.12 5.56
CA VAL A 485 -22.90 -24.04 5.60
C VAL A 485 -23.44 -25.43 5.90
N LEU A 486 -24.07 -25.60 7.06
CA LEU A 486 -24.78 -26.84 7.37
C LEU A 486 -25.98 -26.98 6.40
N ARG A 487 -25.95 -27.99 5.52
CA ARG A 487 -27.11 -28.42 4.74
C ARG A 487 -28.02 -29.25 5.66
N VAL A 488 -29.31 -28.93 5.69
CA VAL A 488 -30.26 -29.44 6.70
C VAL A 488 -31.57 -29.88 6.02
N ARG A 489 -32.10 -31.06 6.38
CA ARG A 489 -33.42 -31.53 5.92
C ARG A 489 -34.34 -31.93 7.08
N LYS A 490 -35.65 -31.70 6.89
CA LYS A 490 -36.74 -32.02 7.82
C LYS A 490 -37.06 -33.53 7.80
N ARG A 491 -37.23 -34.14 8.97
CA ARG A 491 -37.57 -35.57 9.10
C ARG A 491 -39.08 -35.76 9.28
N ARG A 492 -39.71 -36.43 8.33
CA ARG A 492 -41.13 -36.79 8.35
C ARG A 492 -41.50 -37.56 9.63
N LYS A 493 -42.55 -37.13 10.34
CA LYS A 493 -43.09 -37.85 11.51
C LYS A 493 -43.90 -39.06 11.03
N TRP A 494 -43.63 -40.24 11.59
CA TRP A 494 -44.40 -41.46 11.31
C TRP A 494 -45.70 -41.49 12.13
N PRO A 495 -46.86 -41.74 11.49
CA PRO A 495 -48.03 -42.29 12.17
C PRO A 495 -47.72 -43.75 12.57
N TRP A 496 -48.10 -44.15 13.78
CA TRP A 496 -47.97 -45.54 14.22
C TRP A 496 -49.13 -46.39 13.67
N PHE A 497 -48.80 -47.44 12.92
CA PHE A 497 -49.71 -48.56 12.61
C PHE A 497 -48.95 -49.89 12.65
N GLY A 498 -49.66 -50.97 12.97
CA GLY A 498 -49.12 -52.33 13.11
C GLY A 498 -49.79 -53.34 12.17
N LEU A 499 -49.79 -54.61 12.60
CA LEU A 499 -50.28 -55.82 11.88
C LEU A 499 -49.32 -56.42 10.82
N LEU A 500 -48.44 -57.29 11.33
CA LEU A 500 -48.32 -58.72 10.99
C LEU A 500 -48.78 -59.24 9.62
N ASN A 501 -47.95 -60.18 9.11
CA ASN A 501 -48.24 -61.32 8.23
C ASN A 501 -48.46 -61.08 6.72
N GLY A 502 -47.64 -61.75 5.91
CA GLY A 502 -48.14 -62.40 4.67
C GLY A 502 -47.45 -62.06 3.36
N ARG A 503 -46.24 -62.58 3.14
CA ARG A 503 -45.64 -62.89 1.82
C ARG A 503 -45.85 -61.89 0.65
N THR A 504 -44.84 -61.04 0.48
CA THR A 504 -44.08 -60.87 -0.79
C THR A 504 -44.85 -60.87 -2.12
N GLU A 505 -45.05 -59.67 -2.66
CA GLU A 505 -44.72 -59.37 -4.07
C GLU A 505 -43.93 -58.04 -4.10
N ASN A 506 -43.03 -57.89 -5.07
CA ASN A 506 -42.14 -56.75 -5.34
C ASN A 506 -41.77 -55.79 -4.18
N ILE A 507 -40.98 -56.31 -3.22
CA ILE A 507 -40.44 -55.47 -2.14
C ILE A 507 -39.36 -54.46 -2.61
N VAL A 508 -38.76 -54.65 -3.79
CA VAL A 508 -37.63 -53.82 -4.29
C VAL A 508 -38.12 -52.44 -4.74
N ASP A 509 -39.13 -52.39 -5.61
CA ASP A 509 -39.68 -51.13 -6.14
C ASP A 509 -40.26 -50.26 -5.01
N VAL A 510 -40.85 -50.90 -3.99
CA VAL A 510 -41.34 -50.25 -2.78
C VAL A 510 -40.19 -49.75 -1.89
N ILE A 511 -39.09 -50.50 -1.75
CA ILE A 511 -37.93 -50.12 -0.91
C ILE A 511 -37.16 -48.92 -1.48
N VAL A 512 -37.04 -48.79 -2.80
CA VAL A 512 -36.34 -47.66 -3.44
C VAL A 512 -37.04 -46.33 -3.11
N ASP A 513 -38.37 -46.28 -3.20
CA ASP A 513 -39.13 -45.05 -2.93
C ASP A 513 -39.45 -44.83 -1.42
N GLN A 514 -39.58 -45.89 -0.60
CA GLN A 514 -40.01 -45.72 0.80
C GLN A 514 -38.89 -45.41 1.81
N ILE A 515 -37.60 -45.66 1.51
CA ILE A 515 -36.53 -45.47 2.51
C ILE A 515 -36.20 -43.99 2.80
N ILE A 516 -36.42 -43.05 1.86
CA ILE A 516 -36.06 -41.62 2.04
C ILE A 516 -37.18 -40.64 1.65
N GLY A 517 -38.41 -40.90 2.10
CA GLY A 517 -39.55 -39.96 1.97
C GLY A 517 -39.41 -38.69 2.84
N MET A 518 -38.57 -37.75 2.41
CA MET A 518 -38.29 -36.47 3.08
C MET A 518 -39.42 -35.44 2.89
N GLU A 519 -39.70 -34.65 3.92
CA GLU A 519 -40.60 -33.48 3.81
C GLU A 519 -39.81 -32.25 3.31
N LYS A 520 -40.40 -31.48 2.39
CA LYS A 520 -39.85 -30.18 1.99
C LYS A 520 -39.99 -29.19 3.14
N PHE A 521 -38.91 -28.47 3.47
CA PHE A 521 -39.00 -27.26 4.28
C PHE A 521 -39.81 -26.18 3.54
N THR A 522 -40.86 -25.68 4.18
CA THR A 522 -41.65 -24.53 3.72
C THR A 522 -41.05 -23.22 4.25
N LEU A 523 -41.47 -22.07 3.71
CA LEU A 523 -41.05 -20.76 4.24
C LEU A 523 -41.46 -20.58 5.72
N ALA A 524 -42.62 -21.13 6.10
CA ALA A 524 -43.15 -21.10 7.46
C ALA A 524 -42.34 -21.96 8.45
N ASP A 525 -41.62 -22.99 7.98
CA ASP A 525 -40.73 -23.80 8.84
C ASP A 525 -39.41 -23.05 9.19
N MET A 526 -39.00 -22.05 8.39
CA MET A 526 -37.71 -21.37 8.57
C MET A 526 -37.67 -20.43 9.78
N ILE A 527 -38.77 -19.75 10.06
CA ILE A 527 -38.83 -18.77 11.17
C ILE A 527 -38.73 -19.47 12.54
N PRO A 528 -39.48 -20.56 12.83
CA PRO A 528 -39.28 -21.36 14.04
C PRO A 528 -37.86 -21.90 14.19
N LEU A 529 -37.29 -22.49 13.12
CA LEU A 529 -35.94 -23.07 13.15
C LEU A 529 -34.86 -22.00 13.44
N ARG A 530 -34.94 -20.82 12.81
CA ARG A 530 -34.03 -19.69 13.08
C ARG A 530 -34.19 -19.18 14.51
N GLY A 531 -35.41 -19.15 15.05
CA GLY A 531 -35.70 -18.74 16.43
C GLY A 531 -35.23 -19.74 17.50
N GLU A 532 -35.36 -21.05 17.23
CA GLU A 532 -34.86 -22.14 18.07
C GLU A 532 -33.33 -22.11 18.15
N LEU A 533 -32.65 -22.10 17.01
CA LEU A 533 -31.18 -22.09 16.96
C LEU A 533 -30.56 -20.84 17.58
N LYS A 534 -31.15 -19.65 17.38
CA LYS A 534 -30.67 -18.41 18.02
C LYS A 534 -30.77 -18.50 19.54
N ARG A 535 -31.92 -18.95 20.08
CA ARG A 535 -32.14 -19.15 21.52
C ARG A 535 -31.09 -20.08 22.13
N GLU A 536 -30.83 -21.21 21.47
CA GLU A 536 -30.01 -22.29 21.99
C GLU A 536 -28.50 -22.07 21.85
N MET A 537 -28.07 -21.20 20.93
CA MET A 537 -26.67 -20.76 20.87
C MET A 537 -26.40 -19.51 21.72
N GLY A 538 -27.40 -18.66 21.96
CA GLY A 538 -27.24 -17.39 22.65
C GLY A 538 -26.71 -16.29 21.71
N ALA A 539 -25.71 -15.53 22.13
CA ALA A 539 -25.23 -14.33 21.42
C ALA A 539 -24.53 -14.58 20.05
N PHE A 540 -24.39 -15.83 19.59
CA PHE A 540 -23.74 -16.13 18.32
C PHE A 540 -24.68 -15.88 17.13
N ARG A 541 -24.18 -15.23 16.07
CA ARG A 541 -24.97 -14.99 14.84
C ARG A 541 -25.19 -16.30 14.08
N ILE A 542 -26.44 -16.54 13.71
CA ILE A 542 -26.91 -17.65 12.87
C ILE A 542 -27.93 -17.11 11.89
N ASP A 543 -27.75 -17.44 10.62
CA ASP A 543 -28.72 -17.18 9.56
C ASP A 543 -29.15 -18.50 8.91
N VAL A 544 -30.41 -18.55 8.49
CA VAL A 544 -31.04 -19.73 7.89
C VAL A 544 -31.72 -19.29 6.60
N LYS A 545 -31.37 -19.89 5.46
CA LYS A 545 -32.08 -19.72 4.18
C LYS A 545 -32.52 -21.05 3.59
N ARG A 546 -33.40 -21.05 2.59
CA ARG A 546 -33.65 -22.23 1.75
C ARG A 546 -32.46 -22.43 0.79
N SER A 547 -32.18 -23.67 0.40
CA SER A 547 -31.26 -23.92 -0.73
C SER A 547 -31.97 -23.67 -2.05
N ASP A 548 -31.32 -22.87 -2.89
CA ASP A 548 -31.79 -22.51 -4.23
C ASP A 548 -31.57 -23.66 -5.23
N GLU A 549 -30.49 -24.43 -5.05
CA GLU A 549 -30.11 -25.60 -5.86
C GLU A 549 -30.92 -26.86 -5.53
N HIS A 550 -31.40 -27.00 -4.30
CA HIS A 550 -31.90 -28.26 -3.76
C HIS A 550 -33.22 -28.09 -2.98
N GLU A 551 -34.32 -28.53 -3.60
CA GLU A 551 -35.61 -28.55 -2.94
C GLU A 551 -35.60 -29.27 -1.59
N GLY A 552 -36.30 -28.68 -0.62
CA GLY A 552 -36.44 -29.23 0.74
C GLY A 552 -35.20 -29.11 1.63
N ILE A 553 -34.08 -28.54 1.17
CA ILE A 553 -32.94 -28.20 2.02
C ILE A 553 -33.11 -26.80 2.63
N ALA A 554 -32.84 -26.71 3.92
CA ALA A 554 -32.47 -25.47 4.60
C ALA A 554 -30.95 -25.41 4.75
N LEU A 555 -30.39 -24.22 4.63
CA LEU A 555 -28.98 -23.91 4.78
C LEU A 555 -28.83 -23.10 6.06
N VAL A 556 -27.93 -23.52 6.96
CA VAL A 556 -27.67 -22.85 8.24
C VAL A 556 -26.22 -22.40 8.28
N ALA A 557 -26.00 -21.08 8.22
CA ALA A 557 -24.70 -20.45 8.32
C ALA A 557 -24.45 -19.95 9.76
N THR A 558 -23.19 -19.98 10.19
CA THR A 558 -22.76 -19.52 11.51
C THR A 558 -21.53 -18.63 11.40
N ASN A 559 -21.19 -17.88 12.45
CA ASN A 559 -20.07 -16.94 12.41
C ASN A 559 -18.69 -17.57 12.71
N THR A 560 -18.60 -18.48 13.69
CA THR A 560 -17.34 -19.18 14.05
C THR A 560 -17.42 -20.70 13.87
N PRO A 561 -16.28 -21.39 13.67
CA PRO A 561 -16.22 -22.87 13.75
C PRO A 561 -16.70 -23.45 15.09
N LYS A 562 -16.57 -22.69 16.19
CA LYS A 562 -17.10 -23.09 17.52
C LYS A 562 -18.64 -23.02 17.56
N THR A 563 -19.23 -22.03 16.88
CA THR A 563 -20.67 -21.92 16.66
C THR A 563 -21.16 -23.08 15.79
N PHE A 564 -20.53 -23.32 14.63
CA PHE A 564 -20.80 -24.44 13.73
C PHE A 564 -20.84 -25.78 14.47
N ALA A 565 -19.78 -26.12 15.20
CA ALA A 565 -19.68 -27.37 15.96
C ALA A 565 -20.69 -27.48 17.13
N ARG A 566 -21.27 -26.37 17.60
CA ARG A 566 -22.35 -26.36 18.60
C ARG A 566 -23.73 -26.53 17.96
N VAL A 567 -23.98 -25.86 16.84
CA VAL A 567 -25.22 -26.01 16.03
C VAL A 567 -25.33 -27.42 15.46
N ALA A 568 -24.24 -27.99 14.91
CA ALA A 568 -24.21 -29.36 14.39
C ALA A 568 -24.60 -30.39 15.47
N ARG A 569 -24.02 -30.26 16.68
CA ARG A 569 -24.38 -31.13 17.83
C ARG A 569 -25.83 -30.94 18.28
N TYR A 570 -26.32 -29.70 18.31
CA TYR A 570 -27.71 -29.41 18.66
C TYR A 570 -28.68 -30.09 17.68
N LEU A 571 -28.50 -29.88 16.37
CA LEU A 571 -29.35 -30.46 15.33
C LEU A 571 -29.29 -31.99 15.33
N ALA A 572 -28.12 -32.59 15.57
CA ALA A 572 -27.98 -34.04 15.69
C ALA A 572 -28.73 -34.62 16.91
N ALA A 573 -28.75 -33.90 18.05
CA ALA A 573 -29.42 -34.36 19.26
C ALA A 573 -30.96 -34.36 19.15
N HIS A 574 -31.56 -33.41 18.43
CA HIS A 574 -33.00 -33.16 18.48
C HIS A 574 -33.86 -34.04 17.53
N LYS A 575 -33.24 -34.91 16.72
CA LYS A 575 -33.84 -36.02 15.93
C LYS A 575 -34.93 -35.70 14.88
N TRP A 576 -35.63 -34.57 14.96
CA TRP A 576 -36.61 -34.09 13.97
C TRP A 576 -35.96 -33.52 12.70
N ILE A 577 -34.66 -33.31 12.75
CA ILE A 577 -33.84 -32.68 11.72
C ILE A 577 -32.61 -33.56 11.48
N ARG A 578 -32.11 -33.61 10.24
CA ARG A 578 -30.85 -34.29 9.88
C ARG A 578 -29.92 -33.32 9.12
N PRO A 579 -28.69 -33.09 9.60
CA PRO A 579 -27.66 -32.45 8.77
C PRO A 579 -27.21 -33.41 7.66
N MET A 580 -26.92 -32.87 6.49
CA MET A 580 -26.33 -33.60 5.35
C MET A 580 -24.86 -33.21 5.21
N ASP A 581 -24.03 -34.22 4.99
CA ASP A 581 -22.67 -34.08 4.49
C ASP A 581 -22.70 -34.43 2.99
N GLU A 582 -21.97 -33.69 2.16
CA GLU A 582 -21.86 -33.98 0.72
C GLU A 582 -20.83 -35.06 0.43
N ARG A 583 -19.98 -35.44 1.40
CA ARG A 583 -19.06 -36.59 1.30
C ARG A 583 -19.76 -37.94 1.42
N THR A 584 -21.07 -38.04 1.17
CA THR A 584 -21.78 -39.33 1.07
C THR A 584 -21.50 -40.07 -0.24
N SER A 585 -20.22 -40.26 -0.54
CA SER A 585 -19.69 -41.20 -1.55
C SER A 585 -18.60 -42.10 -0.95
N GLU A 586 -17.73 -41.57 -0.10
CA GLU A 586 -16.70 -42.35 0.63
C GLU A 586 -16.65 -42.06 2.13
N LYS A 587 -16.13 -43.02 2.91
CA LYS A 587 -16.32 -43.10 4.36
C LYS A 587 -15.52 -42.03 5.15
N ALA A 588 -16.19 -40.96 5.57
CA ALA A 588 -15.82 -40.19 6.76
C ALA A 588 -16.84 -40.44 7.88
N SER A 589 -16.40 -40.56 9.13
CA SER A 589 -17.30 -40.79 10.26
C SER A 589 -17.64 -39.48 10.97
N TRP A 590 -18.91 -39.32 11.39
CA TRP A 590 -19.37 -38.11 12.10
C TRP A 590 -18.66 -37.88 13.45
N GLU A 591 -17.95 -38.87 13.98
CA GLU A 591 -17.19 -38.77 15.23
C GLU A 591 -15.88 -37.96 15.07
N GLU A 592 -15.27 -37.96 13.87
CA GLU A 592 -14.00 -37.28 13.61
C GLU A 592 -14.17 -35.76 13.54
N LEU A 593 -15.24 -35.28 12.90
CA LEU A 593 -15.61 -33.85 12.87
C LEU A 593 -16.01 -33.28 14.24
N LEU A 594 -16.41 -34.12 15.19
CA LEU A 594 -16.89 -33.71 16.52
C LEU A 594 -15.79 -33.60 17.58
N MET A 595 -14.60 -34.18 17.34
CA MET A 595 -13.48 -34.22 18.30
C MET A 595 -12.65 -32.92 18.36
N GLY A 596 -13.26 -31.80 17.96
CA GLY A 596 -12.68 -30.47 17.97
C GLY A 596 -12.66 -29.81 19.36
N SER A 597 -11.48 -29.80 20.00
CA SER A 597 -11.12 -29.08 21.23
C SER A 597 -11.64 -29.62 22.58
N GLU A 598 -10.95 -29.20 23.64
CA GLU A 598 -11.13 -29.53 25.07
C GLU A 598 -11.07 -31.01 25.51
N GLU A 599 -11.87 -31.93 24.95
CA GLU A 599 -12.00 -33.26 25.56
C GLU A 599 -10.71 -34.10 25.46
N MET A 600 -9.94 -33.94 24.39
CA MET A 600 -8.61 -34.57 24.23
C MET A 600 -7.59 -34.07 25.28
N LYS A 601 -7.76 -32.85 25.84
CA LYS A 601 -6.94 -32.37 26.96
C LYS A 601 -7.31 -33.03 28.29
N ARG A 602 -8.60 -33.33 28.54
CA ARG A 602 -9.05 -34.05 29.74
C ARG A 602 -8.70 -35.54 29.71
N ARG A 603 -8.87 -36.22 28.57
CA ARG A 603 -8.65 -37.69 28.45
C ARG A 603 -7.19 -38.16 28.50
N ARG A 604 -6.19 -37.27 28.62
CA ARG A 604 -4.76 -37.64 28.85
C ARG A 604 -4.29 -37.65 30.32
N LYS A 605 -5.16 -37.39 31.30
CA LYS A 605 -4.88 -37.59 32.75
C LYS A 605 -5.90 -38.54 33.42
N GLY A 606 -6.01 -39.78 32.94
CA GLY A 606 -6.88 -40.81 33.51
C GLY A 606 -6.44 -42.24 33.14
N GLN A 607 -6.35 -43.15 34.13
CA GLN A 607 -5.70 -44.45 33.98
C GLN A 607 -6.52 -45.55 33.27
N ARG A 608 -5.81 -46.41 32.50
CA ARG A 608 -5.91 -47.89 32.44
C ARG A 608 -7.32 -48.56 32.45
N ARG A 609 -7.61 -49.38 31.40
CA ARG A 609 -7.57 -50.88 31.49
C ARG A 609 -7.95 -51.65 30.20
N ARG A 610 -7.09 -52.63 29.84
CA ARG A 610 -7.32 -53.99 29.25
C ARG A 610 -8.09 -54.22 27.92
N ARG A 611 -7.36 -54.94 27.03
CA ARG A 611 -7.77 -56.02 26.08
C ARG A 611 -8.57 -55.58 24.82
N LYS A 612 -8.11 -55.92 23.59
CA LYS A 612 -8.13 -57.22 22.85
C LYS A 612 -9.56 -57.67 22.52
N THR A 613 -9.94 -58.09 21.30
CA THR A 613 -9.27 -58.35 19.98
C THR A 613 -10.38 -58.32 18.88
N THR A 614 -10.23 -58.44 17.55
CA THR A 614 -9.30 -59.11 16.59
C THR A 614 -9.51 -58.51 15.18
N GLY A 615 -8.49 -58.55 14.30
CA GLY A 615 -8.60 -58.64 12.83
C GLY A 615 -9.16 -57.42 12.04
N ASP A 616 -8.77 -57.15 10.80
CA ASP A 616 -7.75 -57.73 9.91
C ASP A 616 -7.21 -56.67 8.90
N HIS A 617 -6.13 -57.01 8.18
CA HIS A 617 -5.60 -56.53 6.87
C HIS A 617 -6.09 -55.20 6.21
N LEU A 618 -5.30 -54.45 5.41
CA LEU A 618 -4.04 -54.71 4.68
C LEU A 618 -3.19 -53.41 4.52
N SER A 619 -2.20 -53.38 3.62
CA SER A 619 -1.12 -52.38 3.44
C SER A 619 -1.07 -51.77 2.02
N VAL A 620 -0.51 -50.55 1.85
CA VAL A 620 0.49 -50.11 0.83
C VAL A 620 0.69 -48.56 0.85
N CYS A 621 1.76 -48.06 0.21
CA CYS A 621 2.20 -46.65 0.09
C CYS A 621 1.23 -45.75 -0.74
N ILE A 622 1.46 -44.45 -0.90
CA ILE A 622 2.35 -43.83 -1.92
C ILE A 622 2.70 -42.36 -1.57
N THR A 623 3.73 -41.81 -2.23
CA THR A 623 4.25 -40.42 -2.14
C THR A 623 3.80 -39.51 -3.29
N GLU A 624 3.55 -38.23 -2.95
CA GLU A 624 3.77 -37.00 -3.74
C GLU A 624 3.04 -36.73 -5.09
N GLU A 625 2.84 -35.42 -5.33
CA GLU A 625 2.43 -34.70 -6.57
C GLU A 625 1.08 -35.11 -7.22
N ILE A 626 0.13 -34.20 -7.46
CA ILE A 626 0.12 -33.14 -8.49
C ILE A 626 0.47 -33.71 -9.87
N ASN A 627 -0.54 -33.86 -10.74
CA ASN A 627 -0.52 -33.37 -12.14
C ASN A 627 -1.81 -33.81 -12.87
N ASP A 628 -2.32 -32.90 -13.69
CA ASP A 628 -2.69 -33.22 -15.08
C ASP A 628 -1.69 -32.38 -15.89
N ASP A 629 -0.81 -32.98 -16.70
CA ASP A 629 -1.17 -33.45 -18.04
C ASP A 629 -0.32 -34.69 -18.45
N ARG A 630 -0.90 -35.52 -19.34
CA ARG A 630 -0.32 -36.65 -20.11
C ARG A 630 -0.19 -38.05 -19.45
N LEU A 631 -1.18 -38.88 -19.79
CA LEU A 631 -1.04 -40.20 -20.47
C LEU A 631 0.06 -41.19 -19.98
N GLY A 632 -0.29 -42.32 -19.33
CA GLY A 632 0.69 -43.41 -19.09
C GLY A 632 0.27 -44.62 -18.24
N THR A 633 -0.63 -45.45 -18.75
CA THR A 633 -1.13 -46.77 -18.28
C THR A 633 -0.13 -47.75 -17.57
N ILE A 634 -0.66 -48.64 -16.69
CA ILE A 634 -0.10 -49.94 -16.16
C ILE A 634 0.87 -49.84 -14.93
N ALA A 635 0.96 -50.75 -13.91
CA ALA A 635 0.01 -51.57 -13.09
C ALA A 635 0.80 -52.45 -12.05
N LEU A 636 0.11 -53.31 -11.26
CA LEU A 636 0.58 -54.36 -10.29
C LEU A 636 1.09 -53.87 -8.89
N LEU A 637 0.63 -54.36 -7.72
CA LEU A 637 0.67 -55.70 -7.03
C LEU A 637 2.09 -56.05 -6.45
N THR A 638 2.34 -56.65 -5.27
CA THR A 638 1.48 -57.32 -4.23
C THR A 638 2.20 -57.52 -2.86
N ALA A 639 1.41 -57.55 -1.76
CA ALA A 639 1.41 -58.47 -0.57
C ALA A 639 2.68 -58.88 0.27
N GLY A 640 2.44 -59.23 1.56
CA GLY A 640 3.37 -59.92 2.50
C GLY A 640 3.48 -59.22 3.89
N VAL A 641 3.20 -59.75 5.10
CA VAL A 641 3.05 -61.11 5.71
C VAL A 641 4.40 -61.80 6.01
N THR A 642 4.90 -62.06 7.24
CA THR A 642 4.68 -61.61 8.67
C THR A 642 6.07 -61.77 9.42
N SER A 643 6.33 -61.99 10.74
CA SER A 643 5.58 -62.25 11.99
C SER A 643 6.44 -62.13 13.28
N SER A 644 5.79 -61.82 14.43
CA SER A 644 5.94 -62.45 15.77
C SER A 644 7.27 -62.58 16.58
N LEU A 645 7.15 -62.37 17.92
CA LEU A 645 7.99 -62.89 19.05
C LEU A 645 9.47 -62.38 19.18
N PHE A 646 10.13 -62.30 20.35
CA PHE A 646 9.74 -62.23 21.79
C PHE A 646 10.97 -61.80 22.66
N ILE A 647 10.86 -61.90 24.00
CA ILE A 647 11.92 -61.88 25.05
C ILE A 647 12.39 -60.52 25.61
N VAL A 648 12.56 -60.56 26.94
CA VAL A 648 12.81 -59.50 27.91
C VAL A 648 14.31 -59.23 28.14
N GLY A 649 14.68 -57.94 28.20
CA GLY A 649 15.47 -57.38 29.30
C GLY A 649 17.00 -57.32 29.20
N THR A 650 17.55 -56.11 29.32
CA THR A 650 18.47 -55.69 30.42
C THR A 650 18.83 -54.20 30.30
N MET A 651 19.47 -53.65 31.34
CA MET A 651 20.24 -52.39 31.38
C MET A 651 19.53 -51.02 31.15
N MET A 652 19.32 -50.30 32.25
CA MET A 652 19.88 -48.93 32.36
C MET A 652 21.42 -49.01 32.40
N PRO A 653 22.21 -47.96 32.03
CA PRO A 653 21.87 -46.53 32.10
C PRO A 653 22.43 -45.65 30.96
N VAL A 654 21.64 -45.30 29.93
CA VAL A 654 22.02 -44.27 28.93
C VAL A 654 20.86 -43.33 28.62
N LEU A 655 20.45 -42.50 29.59
CA LEU A 655 19.38 -41.50 29.44
C LEU A 655 19.86 -40.04 29.51
N SER A 656 21.16 -39.80 29.25
CA SER A 656 21.79 -38.47 29.24
C SER A 656 22.43 -38.07 27.90
N ARG A 657 22.29 -38.88 26.83
CA ARG A 657 22.96 -38.62 25.52
C ARG A 657 22.12 -38.76 24.25
N LEU A 658 20.83 -39.11 24.31
CA LEU A 658 20.00 -39.36 23.10
C LEU A 658 18.68 -38.55 23.04
N VAL A 659 18.71 -37.29 23.48
CA VAL A 659 17.65 -36.29 23.22
C VAL A 659 18.15 -35.14 22.30
N SER A 660 19.43 -35.16 21.92
CA SER A 660 20.12 -34.03 21.27
C SER A 660 20.18 -34.05 19.73
N LEU A 661 19.66 -35.09 19.06
CA LEU A 661 20.08 -35.39 17.67
C LEU A 661 19.04 -35.28 16.54
N ASN A 662 17.73 -35.35 16.80
CA ASN A 662 16.70 -35.32 15.73
C ASN A 662 15.71 -34.13 15.73
N SER A 663 15.87 -33.15 16.61
CA SER A 663 15.21 -31.83 16.49
C SER A 663 16.14 -30.74 15.90
N ARG A 664 17.47 -30.97 15.91
CA ARG A 664 18.47 -29.95 15.57
C ARG A 664 18.80 -29.78 14.07
N ARG A 665 18.21 -30.56 13.16
CA ARG A 665 18.54 -30.49 11.72
C ARG A 665 17.67 -29.54 10.88
N ALA A 666 16.50 -29.12 11.36
CA ALA A 666 15.62 -28.19 10.63
C ALA A 666 15.69 -26.73 11.12
N GLN A 667 16.17 -26.48 12.35
CA GLN A 667 16.13 -25.15 13.00
C GLN A 667 17.52 -24.52 13.23
N HIS A 668 18.56 -24.95 12.52
CA HIS A 668 19.95 -24.49 12.77
C HIS A 668 20.73 -23.99 11.54
N GLN A 669 20.13 -23.89 10.35
CA GLN A 669 20.85 -23.34 9.17
C GLN A 669 20.83 -21.80 9.05
N PHE A 670 20.01 -21.09 9.83
CA PHE A 670 19.95 -19.62 9.85
C PHE A 670 20.62 -18.97 11.09
N HIS A 671 21.21 -19.74 12.01
CA HIS A 671 21.92 -19.15 13.15
C HIS A 671 23.30 -18.66 12.74
N ARG A 672 23.55 -17.36 13.00
CA ARG A 672 24.80 -16.62 12.74
C ARG A 672 25.10 -16.41 11.25
N LEU A 673 24.39 -15.46 10.64
CA LEU A 673 25.03 -14.58 9.66
C LEU A 673 26.22 -13.89 10.35
N ARG A 674 27.38 -13.81 9.69
CA ARG A 674 28.56 -13.11 10.20
C ARG A 674 28.38 -11.63 9.85
N GLU A 675 27.79 -10.85 10.75
CA GLU A 675 27.95 -9.41 10.64
C GLU A 675 29.45 -9.07 10.70
N VAL A 676 29.87 -8.08 9.91
CA VAL A 676 31.25 -7.64 9.73
C VAL A 676 31.48 -6.17 10.11
N SER A 677 30.41 -5.44 10.41
CA SER A 677 30.45 -4.03 10.84
C SER A 677 30.65 -3.84 12.36
N TYR A 678 31.41 -4.73 13.04
CA TYR A 678 31.74 -4.58 14.46
C TYR A 678 33.16 -5.10 14.80
N PRO A 679 33.80 -4.64 15.90
CA PRO A 679 35.14 -5.12 16.27
C PRO A 679 35.11 -6.53 16.90
N VAL A 680 35.97 -7.42 16.40
CA VAL A 680 36.20 -8.74 17.00
C VAL A 680 37.32 -8.64 18.04
N HIS A 681 37.01 -9.04 19.29
CA HIS A 681 37.97 -9.06 20.39
C HIS A 681 39.22 -9.89 20.06
N ASP A 682 40.39 -9.44 20.50
CA ASP A 682 41.72 -10.04 20.28
C ASP A 682 42.17 -10.27 18.81
N LYS A 683 41.42 -9.82 17.79
CA LYS A 683 41.81 -9.97 16.37
C LYS A 683 42.14 -8.62 15.72
N GLY A 684 43.42 -8.38 15.46
CA GLY A 684 43.90 -7.21 14.70
C GLY A 684 43.93 -7.44 13.17
N PRO A 685 44.23 -6.39 12.38
CA PRO A 685 44.39 -6.49 10.93
C PRO A 685 45.64 -7.31 10.55
N ASN A 686 45.44 -8.49 9.96
CA ASN A 686 46.51 -9.36 9.50
C ASN A 686 47.08 -8.90 8.14
N ILE A 687 47.99 -7.92 8.14
CA ILE A 687 48.61 -7.38 6.93
C ILE A 687 49.74 -8.30 6.44
N VAL A 688 49.61 -8.84 5.22
CA VAL A 688 50.50 -9.87 4.66
C VAL A 688 50.74 -9.69 3.15
N SER A 689 51.67 -10.47 2.58
CA SER A 689 51.88 -10.52 1.13
C SER A 689 50.75 -11.28 0.40
N VAL A 690 50.56 -11.02 -0.91
CA VAL A 690 49.60 -11.74 -1.76
C VAL A 690 49.75 -13.27 -1.65
N ARG A 691 50.98 -13.78 -1.66
CA ARG A 691 51.27 -15.22 -1.57
C ARG A 691 50.87 -15.81 -0.21
N GLU A 692 51.08 -15.06 0.87
CA GLU A 692 50.72 -15.48 2.22
C GLU A 692 49.20 -15.42 2.45
N ALA A 693 48.52 -14.41 1.89
CA ALA A 693 47.06 -14.31 1.88
C ALA A 693 46.37 -15.50 1.16
N LEU A 694 47.03 -16.07 0.14
CA LEU A 694 46.51 -17.14 -0.69
C LEU A 694 46.95 -18.55 -0.26
N LYS A 695 47.70 -18.69 0.85
CA LYS A 695 48.26 -19.99 1.27
C LYS A 695 47.18 -21.05 1.54
N ASP A 696 46.07 -20.67 2.16
CA ASP A 696 45.01 -21.58 2.61
C ASP A 696 43.98 -21.94 1.51
N ILE A 697 44.04 -21.28 0.36
CA ILE A 697 43.26 -21.63 -0.84
C ILE A 697 43.72 -22.99 -1.37
N LYS A 698 42.78 -23.83 -1.82
CA LYS A 698 42.99 -25.24 -2.21
C LYS A 698 42.25 -25.57 -3.50
N SER A 699 42.55 -26.71 -4.12
CA SER A 699 41.74 -27.23 -5.23
C SER A 699 40.27 -27.39 -4.82
N GLY A 700 39.34 -27.09 -5.73
CA GLY A 700 37.89 -27.10 -5.49
C GLY A 700 37.33 -25.86 -4.77
N SER A 701 38.16 -24.87 -4.42
CA SER A 701 37.73 -23.68 -3.65
C SER A 701 36.78 -22.79 -4.45
N LYS A 702 35.67 -22.40 -3.82
CA LYS A 702 34.67 -21.48 -4.38
C LYS A 702 34.87 -20.08 -3.83
N ILE A 703 35.34 -19.18 -4.68
CA ILE A 703 35.81 -17.85 -4.27
C ILE A 703 34.87 -16.81 -4.87
N PHE A 704 34.24 -15.99 -4.02
CA PHE A 704 33.58 -14.78 -4.50
C PHE A 704 34.61 -13.70 -4.79
N VAL A 705 34.40 -12.93 -5.85
CA VAL A 705 35.27 -11.81 -6.23
C VAL A 705 34.42 -10.55 -6.41
N GLY A 706 34.73 -9.51 -5.64
CA GLY A 706 34.12 -8.19 -5.79
C GLY A 706 34.39 -7.60 -7.17
N GLY A 707 33.39 -6.97 -7.77
CA GLY A 707 33.43 -6.52 -9.17
C GLY A 707 33.48 -5.00 -9.33
N SER A 708 33.07 -4.56 -10.51
CA SER A 708 33.08 -3.15 -10.94
C SER A 708 34.47 -2.53 -10.74
N ALA A 709 34.52 -1.24 -10.42
CA ALA A 709 35.72 -0.50 -10.06
C ALA A 709 36.60 -1.18 -8.98
N SER A 710 36.00 -1.98 -8.09
CA SER A 710 36.67 -2.62 -6.96
C SER A 710 37.37 -3.96 -7.27
N SER A 711 37.32 -4.43 -8.53
CA SER A 711 37.91 -5.69 -9.00
C SER A 711 39.33 -5.93 -8.41
N PRO A 712 39.56 -6.92 -7.51
CA PRO A 712 40.79 -7.06 -6.73
C PRO A 712 41.92 -7.77 -7.51
N THR A 713 42.29 -7.20 -8.65
CA THR A 713 43.26 -7.75 -9.61
C THR A 713 44.59 -8.24 -9.00
N PRO A 714 45.21 -7.59 -7.98
CA PRO A 714 46.41 -8.13 -7.33
C PRO A 714 46.22 -9.54 -6.73
N LEU A 715 45.06 -9.82 -6.13
CA LEU A 715 44.72 -11.16 -5.62
C LEU A 715 44.42 -12.14 -6.75
N LEU A 716 43.80 -11.69 -7.84
CA LEU A 716 43.41 -12.56 -8.97
C LEU A 716 44.61 -13.01 -9.81
N VAL A 717 45.56 -12.09 -10.07
CA VAL A 717 46.84 -12.43 -10.72
C VAL A 717 47.67 -13.32 -9.78
N GLY A 718 47.73 -13.00 -8.48
CA GLY A 718 48.39 -13.83 -7.48
C GLY A 718 47.81 -15.24 -7.37
N LEU A 719 46.47 -15.38 -7.44
CA LEU A 719 45.79 -16.67 -7.41
C LEU A 719 46.10 -17.52 -8.63
N HIS A 720 46.14 -16.94 -9.83
CA HIS A 720 46.57 -17.66 -11.03
C HIS A 720 48.02 -18.16 -10.89
N VAL A 721 48.95 -17.29 -10.49
CA VAL A 721 50.37 -17.68 -10.28
C VAL A 721 50.51 -18.77 -9.21
N GLU A 722 49.80 -18.66 -8.09
CA GLU A 722 49.84 -19.69 -7.04
C GLU A 722 49.12 -20.98 -7.44
N ALA A 723 48.09 -20.94 -8.29
CA ALA A 723 47.44 -22.12 -8.84
C ALA A 723 48.37 -22.91 -9.77
N GLU A 724 49.03 -22.23 -10.72
CA GLU A 724 50.07 -22.83 -11.58
C GLU A 724 51.23 -23.40 -10.73
N ARG A 725 51.72 -22.62 -9.75
CA ARG A 725 52.88 -23.01 -8.90
C ARG A 725 52.58 -24.16 -7.91
N ARG A 726 51.31 -24.46 -7.63
CA ARG A 726 50.88 -25.47 -6.64
C ARG A 726 50.01 -26.57 -7.23
N ASP A 727 49.82 -26.59 -8.55
CA ASP A 727 48.91 -27.48 -9.28
C ASP A 727 47.48 -27.49 -8.69
N LEU A 728 46.94 -26.30 -8.40
CA LEU A 728 45.57 -26.17 -7.90
C LEU A 728 44.55 -26.32 -9.04
N ARG A 729 43.48 -27.07 -8.79
CA ARG A 729 42.47 -27.46 -9.78
C ARG A 729 41.06 -27.13 -9.29
N ASP A 730 40.10 -27.06 -10.21
CA ASP A 730 38.66 -26.87 -9.91
C ASP A 730 38.33 -25.63 -9.06
N ILE A 731 39.16 -24.59 -9.08
CA ILE A 731 38.86 -23.32 -8.38
C ILE A 731 37.84 -22.53 -9.20
N SER A 732 36.69 -22.21 -8.61
CA SER A 732 35.62 -21.47 -9.29
C SER A 732 35.46 -20.04 -8.74
N LEU A 733 35.67 -19.05 -9.60
CA LEU A 733 35.51 -17.63 -9.29
C LEU A 733 34.06 -17.19 -9.57
N HIS A 734 33.30 -16.88 -8.53
CA HIS A 734 31.94 -16.35 -8.64
C HIS A 734 31.98 -14.82 -8.56
N HIS A 735 31.51 -14.13 -9.60
CA HIS A 735 31.67 -12.67 -9.71
C HIS A 735 30.59 -12.02 -10.58
N ILE A 736 30.38 -10.72 -10.38
CA ILE A 736 29.68 -9.84 -11.34
C ILE A 736 30.70 -9.27 -12.35
N HIS A 737 30.44 -8.11 -12.95
CA HIS A 737 31.33 -7.48 -13.94
C HIS A 737 32.76 -7.31 -13.40
N LEU A 738 33.76 -7.96 -14.01
CA LEU A 738 35.19 -7.80 -13.66
C LEU A 738 35.94 -6.83 -14.59
N HIS A 739 36.95 -6.18 -14.03
CA HIS A 739 37.95 -5.36 -14.73
C HIS A 739 39.37 -5.91 -14.52
N GLY A 740 40.27 -5.50 -15.42
CA GLY A 740 41.66 -5.95 -15.42
C GLY A 740 41.92 -7.23 -16.25
N PRO A 741 43.18 -7.71 -16.28
CA PRO A 741 43.52 -8.95 -16.95
C PRO A 741 42.90 -10.16 -16.25
N SER A 742 42.40 -11.11 -17.04
CA SER A 742 41.92 -12.43 -16.57
C SER A 742 42.88 -13.53 -17.04
N PRO A 743 44.11 -13.65 -16.48
CA PRO A 743 45.12 -14.58 -17.01
C PRO A 743 44.70 -16.06 -16.94
N TRP A 744 43.79 -16.43 -16.02
CA TRP A 744 43.27 -17.79 -15.95
C TRP A 744 42.40 -18.19 -17.15
N SER A 745 41.78 -17.23 -17.86
CA SER A 745 41.00 -17.47 -19.08
C SER A 745 41.80 -17.23 -20.37
N ALA A 746 43.10 -16.96 -20.28
CA ALA A 746 43.98 -16.81 -21.43
C ALA A 746 44.24 -18.16 -22.14
N GLU A 747 44.51 -18.10 -23.44
CA GLU A 747 44.94 -19.26 -24.23
C GLU A 747 46.29 -19.77 -23.71
N GLY A 748 46.36 -21.06 -23.36
CA GLY A 748 47.54 -21.69 -22.76
C GLY A 748 47.57 -21.74 -21.22
N SER A 749 46.58 -21.17 -20.53
CA SER A 749 46.35 -21.39 -19.09
C SER A 749 46.15 -22.89 -18.78
N SER A 750 46.59 -23.36 -17.61
CA SER A 750 46.43 -24.77 -17.21
C SER A 750 44.98 -25.20 -16.98
N GLY A 751 44.04 -24.25 -16.92
CA GLY A 751 42.62 -24.49 -16.64
C GLY A 751 42.30 -24.76 -15.16
N GLY A 752 43.26 -24.64 -14.24
CA GLY A 752 43.04 -24.90 -12.81
C GLY A 752 42.12 -23.90 -12.08
N VAL A 753 41.88 -22.73 -12.68
CA VAL A 753 40.98 -21.67 -12.19
C VAL A 753 40.00 -21.31 -13.31
N ARG A 754 38.69 -21.27 -13.02
CA ARG A 754 37.63 -20.96 -13.98
C ARG A 754 36.68 -19.89 -13.44
N SER A 755 36.30 -18.95 -14.31
CA SER A 755 35.28 -17.94 -13.98
C SER A 755 33.87 -18.48 -14.20
N ASN A 756 32.98 -18.17 -13.26
CA ASN A 756 31.55 -18.45 -13.30
C ASN A 756 30.80 -17.14 -13.04
N ALA A 757 30.53 -16.41 -14.14
CA ALA A 757 30.02 -15.06 -14.11
C ALA A 757 28.52 -15.03 -13.80
N LEU A 758 28.14 -14.27 -12.78
CA LEU A 758 26.76 -13.93 -12.45
C LEU A 758 26.30 -12.66 -13.21
N PHE A 759 27.27 -11.91 -13.75
CA PHE A 759 27.08 -10.87 -14.77
C PHE A 759 28.39 -10.73 -15.56
N LEU A 760 28.35 -10.78 -16.90
CA LEU A 760 29.58 -10.73 -17.71
C LEU A 760 30.15 -9.32 -17.83
N GLY A 761 31.48 -9.22 -17.77
CA GLY A 761 32.20 -7.99 -18.05
C GLY A 761 32.76 -7.90 -19.47
N GLY A 762 32.92 -6.68 -19.98
CA GLY A 762 33.35 -6.43 -21.37
C GLY A 762 34.67 -7.12 -21.77
N GLY A 763 35.58 -7.33 -20.80
CA GLY A 763 36.84 -8.06 -21.01
C GLY A 763 36.69 -9.58 -21.14
N GLN A 764 35.60 -10.17 -20.64
CA GLN A 764 35.34 -11.62 -20.63
C GLN A 764 34.47 -12.08 -21.79
N ASN A 765 33.98 -11.15 -22.62
CA ASN A 765 33.07 -11.42 -23.73
C ASN A 765 33.69 -12.23 -24.88
N LYS A 766 35.01 -12.32 -24.99
CA LYS A 766 35.68 -13.32 -25.84
C LYS A 766 35.55 -14.70 -25.20
N ASP A 767 36.05 -14.80 -23.97
CA ASP A 767 36.30 -16.07 -23.27
C ASP A 767 35.03 -16.87 -22.97
N VAL A 768 33.90 -16.22 -22.67
CA VAL A 768 32.61 -16.89 -22.46
C VAL A 768 32.06 -17.50 -23.76
N ASN A 769 32.16 -16.77 -24.87
CA ASN A 769 31.68 -17.25 -26.18
C ASN A 769 32.61 -18.31 -26.80
N GLU A 770 33.82 -18.46 -26.26
CA GLU A 770 34.78 -19.52 -26.59
C GLU A 770 34.85 -20.62 -25.51
N GLY A 771 33.90 -20.65 -24.56
CA GLY A 771 33.74 -21.72 -23.58
C GLY A 771 34.76 -21.77 -22.43
N ARG A 772 35.62 -20.75 -22.28
CA ARG A 772 36.61 -20.64 -21.17
C ARG A 772 36.03 -20.03 -19.89
N VAL A 773 34.87 -19.40 -19.97
CA VAL A 773 34.12 -18.80 -18.85
C VAL A 773 32.69 -19.31 -18.86
N ASP A 774 32.12 -19.60 -17.68
CA ASP A 774 30.70 -19.94 -17.51
C ASP A 774 29.86 -18.69 -17.20
N PHE A 775 28.56 -18.73 -17.50
CA PHE A 775 27.62 -17.65 -17.21
C PHE A 775 26.33 -18.20 -16.57
N VAL A 776 25.84 -17.54 -15.52
CA VAL A 776 24.58 -17.84 -14.83
C VAL A 776 23.56 -16.73 -15.12
N PRO A 777 22.46 -17.00 -15.82
CA PRO A 777 21.38 -16.03 -15.98
C PRO A 777 20.60 -15.90 -14.66
N ILE A 778 20.73 -14.77 -13.99
CA ILE A 778 20.07 -14.48 -12.69
C ILE A 778 19.87 -12.97 -12.49
N PHE A 779 18.77 -12.57 -11.82
CA PHE A 779 18.56 -11.18 -11.39
C PHE A 779 19.55 -10.79 -10.28
N LEU A 780 20.01 -9.54 -10.28
CA LEU A 780 21.03 -9.12 -9.31
C LEU A 780 20.53 -9.22 -7.85
N THR A 781 19.26 -8.93 -7.60
CA THR A 781 18.60 -9.13 -6.29
C THR A 781 18.66 -10.59 -5.80
N ASP A 782 18.66 -11.57 -6.71
CA ASP A 782 18.72 -13.00 -6.35
C ASP A 782 20.15 -13.52 -6.13
N VAL A 783 21.18 -12.84 -6.64
CA VAL A 783 22.60 -13.18 -6.39
C VAL A 783 22.89 -13.17 -4.89
N ALA A 784 22.49 -12.12 -4.17
CA ALA A 784 22.64 -12.04 -2.72
C ALA A 784 21.92 -13.20 -2.01
N LYS A 785 20.70 -13.54 -2.48
CA LYS A 785 19.92 -14.68 -1.95
C LYS A 785 20.59 -16.02 -2.23
N MET A 786 21.39 -16.18 -3.30
CA MET A 786 22.19 -17.41 -3.52
C MET A 786 23.23 -17.61 -2.43
N PHE A 787 23.95 -16.55 -2.03
CA PHE A 787 24.98 -16.64 -0.99
C PHE A 787 24.35 -16.85 0.40
N TYR A 788 23.33 -16.06 0.78
CA TYR A 788 22.61 -16.24 2.05
C TYR A 788 21.99 -17.64 2.20
N ARG A 789 21.43 -18.20 1.11
CA ARG A 789 20.86 -19.57 1.10
C ARG A 789 21.90 -20.66 0.82
N LYS A 790 23.20 -20.31 0.71
CA LYS A 790 24.33 -21.21 0.39
C LYS A 790 24.08 -22.10 -0.85
N ARG A 791 23.33 -21.59 -1.84
CA ARG A 791 23.16 -22.23 -3.16
C ARG A 791 24.46 -22.19 -3.96
N ILE A 792 25.20 -21.09 -3.81
CA ILE A 792 26.64 -21.06 -4.01
C ILE A 792 27.26 -21.00 -2.59
N PRO A 793 27.76 -22.12 -2.04
CA PRO A 793 28.57 -22.08 -0.83
C PRO A 793 29.94 -21.49 -1.20
N LEU A 794 30.37 -20.48 -0.44
CA LEU A 794 31.67 -19.82 -0.61
C LEU A 794 32.67 -20.36 0.42
N ASP A 795 33.92 -20.53 0.00
CA ASP A 795 35.06 -20.82 0.88
C ASP A 795 35.82 -19.53 1.23
N ALA A 796 35.91 -18.60 0.27
CA ALA A 796 36.53 -17.29 0.46
C ALA A 796 35.79 -16.16 -0.27
N ALA A 797 36.00 -14.91 0.16
CA ALA A 797 35.65 -13.70 -0.59
C ALA A 797 36.89 -12.80 -0.77
N PHE A 798 37.13 -12.38 -2.00
CA PHE A 798 38.18 -11.42 -2.38
C PHE A 798 37.54 -10.06 -2.66
N VAL A 799 38.04 -9.00 -2.02
CA VAL A 799 37.52 -7.63 -2.17
C VAL A 799 38.66 -6.60 -2.22
N THR A 800 38.38 -5.40 -2.74
CA THR A 800 39.25 -4.22 -2.53
C THR A 800 38.57 -3.30 -1.52
N VAL A 801 39.34 -2.71 -0.61
CA VAL A 801 38.85 -1.81 0.45
C VAL A 801 39.74 -0.59 0.68
N SER A 802 39.15 0.45 1.27
CA SER A 802 39.90 1.57 1.84
C SER A 802 40.81 1.09 2.98
N PRO A 803 41.81 1.90 3.40
CA PRO A 803 42.45 1.73 4.69
C PRO A 803 41.41 1.79 5.84
N PRO A 804 41.72 1.20 7.02
CA PRO A 804 40.91 1.39 8.21
C PRO A 804 40.97 2.84 8.70
N ASP A 805 39.86 3.32 9.26
CA ASP A 805 39.83 4.58 10.00
C ASP A 805 40.41 4.45 11.42
N GLU A 806 40.39 5.54 12.18
CA GLU A 806 40.82 5.60 13.60
C GLU A 806 40.09 4.60 14.51
N ARG A 807 38.95 4.06 14.07
CA ARG A 807 38.13 3.07 14.79
C ARG A 807 38.23 1.67 14.19
N GLY A 808 39.20 1.45 13.29
CA GLY A 808 39.49 0.15 12.68
C GLY A 808 38.58 -0.25 11.52
N PHE A 809 37.69 0.62 11.02
CA PHE A 809 36.75 0.30 9.94
C PHE A 809 37.32 0.60 8.55
N CYS A 810 37.40 -0.41 7.70
CA CYS A 810 37.58 -0.26 6.26
C CYS A 810 36.21 -0.02 5.58
N SER A 811 36.23 0.50 4.35
CA SER A 811 35.05 0.58 3.48
C SER A 811 35.24 -0.26 2.22
N LEU A 812 34.19 -0.97 1.79
CA LEU A 812 34.07 -1.62 0.47
C LEU A 812 34.07 -0.59 -0.68
N GLY A 813 33.85 0.70 -0.36
CA GLY A 813 33.96 1.80 -1.29
C GLY A 813 32.95 1.72 -2.43
N THR A 814 33.44 1.58 -3.66
CA THR A 814 32.63 1.70 -4.88
C THR A 814 31.62 0.57 -5.10
N SER A 815 31.72 -0.55 -4.38
CA SER A 815 30.88 -1.75 -4.61
C SER A 815 30.43 -2.37 -3.28
N VAL A 816 29.15 -2.20 -2.94
CA VAL A 816 28.50 -2.88 -1.81
C VAL A 816 27.62 -4.01 -2.34
N ASP A 817 26.79 -3.71 -3.34
CA ASP A 817 26.07 -4.62 -4.22
C ASP A 817 25.72 -6.01 -3.66
N CYS A 818 26.20 -7.09 -4.27
CA CYS A 818 26.20 -8.44 -3.71
C CYS A 818 27.46 -8.74 -2.87
N VAL A 819 28.53 -7.92 -2.97
CA VAL A 819 29.73 -8.01 -2.12
C VAL A 819 29.35 -8.09 -0.64
N ARG A 820 28.41 -7.27 -0.17
CA ARG A 820 27.89 -7.23 1.21
C ARG A 820 27.42 -8.60 1.68
N SER A 821 26.59 -9.28 0.88
CA SER A 821 26.13 -10.63 1.18
C SER A 821 27.26 -11.68 1.13
N ALA A 822 28.24 -11.51 0.24
CA ALA A 822 29.37 -12.42 0.12
C ALA A 822 30.35 -12.32 1.30
N VAL A 823 30.74 -11.12 1.74
CA VAL A 823 31.62 -10.93 2.92
C VAL A 823 30.96 -11.38 4.23
N THR A 824 29.62 -11.33 4.28
CA THR A 824 28.78 -11.82 5.38
C THR A 824 28.68 -13.36 5.41
N MET A 825 28.92 -14.04 4.29
CA MET A 825 28.72 -15.49 4.14
C MET A 825 30.01 -16.29 3.94
N ALA A 826 31.10 -15.66 3.50
CA ALA A 826 32.39 -16.33 3.30
C ALA A 826 33.07 -16.67 4.65
N PRO A 827 33.60 -17.90 4.80
CA PRO A 827 34.44 -18.28 5.94
C PRO A 827 35.75 -17.48 6.01
N SER A 828 36.46 -17.34 4.88
CA SER A 828 37.69 -16.55 4.77
C SER A 828 37.45 -15.24 4.04
N LEU A 829 37.86 -14.11 4.63
CA LEU A 829 37.77 -12.79 4.01
C LEU A 829 39.17 -12.22 3.73
N ILE A 830 39.49 -12.01 2.45
CA ILE A 830 40.82 -11.59 1.98
C ILE A 830 40.67 -10.28 1.19
N GLY A 831 41.37 -9.23 1.60
CA GLY A 831 41.22 -7.89 1.02
C GLY A 831 42.50 -7.34 0.39
N VAL A 832 42.38 -6.60 -0.71
CA VAL A 832 43.37 -5.60 -1.15
C VAL A 832 43.04 -4.28 -0.47
N MET A 833 43.97 -3.74 0.31
CA MET A 833 43.81 -2.45 1.00
C MET A 833 44.62 -1.38 0.25
N THR A 834 43.92 -0.39 -0.30
CA THR A 834 44.54 0.71 -1.07
C THR A 834 43.94 2.04 -0.67
N LYS A 835 44.80 3.05 -0.44
CA LYS A 835 44.38 4.44 -0.24
C LYS A 835 43.54 5.03 -1.39
N ASN A 836 43.55 4.39 -2.57
CA ASN A 836 42.89 4.91 -3.78
C ASN A 836 41.39 4.53 -3.82
N MET A 837 40.92 3.64 -2.93
CA MET A 837 39.50 3.27 -2.77
C MET A 837 38.77 4.29 -1.87
N PRO A 838 37.72 4.99 -2.35
CA PRO A 838 36.99 5.98 -1.56
C PRO A 838 36.19 5.35 -0.42
N ARG A 839 36.01 6.12 0.65
CA ARG A 839 35.31 5.72 1.86
C ARG A 839 33.83 6.07 1.81
N THR A 840 33.07 5.25 1.08
CA THR A 840 31.60 5.38 1.02
C THR A 840 30.93 5.04 2.35
N HIS A 841 29.75 5.61 2.60
CA HIS A 841 28.91 5.36 3.78
C HIS A 841 27.75 4.40 3.49
N GLY A 842 27.23 3.76 4.53
CA GLY A 842 26.12 2.81 4.47
C GLY A 842 26.54 1.42 4.94
N GLU A 843 26.12 0.38 4.25
CA GLU A 843 26.48 -1.02 4.50
C GLU A 843 27.87 -1.40 3.93
N SER A 844 28.62 -0.39 3.47
CA SER A 844 30.00 -0.47 3.00
C SER A 844 31.02 -0.79 4.09
N LEU A 845 30.68 -0.61 5.37
CA LEU A 845 31.63 -0.64 6.48
C LEU A 845 31.97 -2.07 6.93
N VAL A 846 33.25 -2.40 6.92
CA VAL A 846 33.80 -3.70 7.35
C VAL A 846 34.91 -3.44 8.36
N HIS A 847 34.75 -3.88 9.60
CA HIS A 847 35.81 -3.70 10.59
C HIS A 847 37.00 -4.61 10.28
N SER A 848 38.22 -4.05 10.34
CA SER A 848 39.46 -4.67 9.88
C SER A 848 39.78 -6.01 10.55
N SER A 849 39.31 -6.23 11.78
CA SER A 849 39.39 -7.52 12.49
C SER A 849 38.68 -8.68 11.77
N HIS A 850 37.71 -8.40 10.90
CA HIS A 850 37.02 -9.45 10.14
C HIS A 850 37.84 -9.97 8.97
N PHE A 851 38.89 -9.27 8.52
CA PHE A 851 39.78 -9.81 7.49
C PHE A 851 40.68 -10.90 8.07
N ASP A 852 40.83 -11.97 7.32
CA ASP A 852 41.72 -13.08 7.64
C ASP A 852 43.10 -12.86 6.98
N ALA A 853 43.15 -12.10 5.89
CA ALA A 853 44.35 -11.45 5.37
C ALA A 853 44.04 -10.10 4.68
N LEU A 854 44.94 -9.12 4.83
CA LEU A 854 44.93 -7.86 4.08
C LEU A 854 46.25 -7.69 3.33
N VAL A 855 46.18 -7.48 2.02
CA VAL A 855 47.33 -7.10 1.20
C VAL A 855 47.33 -5.59 1.07
N LYS A 856 48.33 -4.90 1.65
CA LYS A 856 48.47 -3.45 1.44
C LYS A 856 49.12 -3.17 0.08
N ASP A 857 48.43 -2.44 -0.79
CA ASP A 857 48.97 -1.96 -2.08
C ASP A 857 48.42 -0.56 -2.40
N ASP A 858 49.14 0.48 -1.97
CA ASP A 858 48.80 1.88 -2.30
C ASP A 858 49.12 2.28 -3.76
N SER A 859 49.76 1.38 -4.53
CA SER A 859 50.03 1.59 -5.97
C SER A 859 48.85 1.17 -6.84
N PHE A 860 48.10 0.14 -6.42
CA PHE A 860 46.91 -0.34 -7.11
C PHE A 860 45.84 0.76 -7.23
N GLN A 861 45.51 1.11 -8.46
CA GLN A 861 44.43 2.02 -8.81
C GLN A 861 43.14 1.24 -9.06
N ILE A 862 42.03 1.70 -8.46
CA ILE A 862 40.69 1.21 -8.80
C ILE A 862 40.31 1.60 -10.23
N TYR A 863 39.42 0.84 -10.87
CA TYR A 863 39.16 1.03 -12.30
C TYR A 863 38.25 2.23 -12.57
N GLU A 864 38.70 3.13 -13.44
CA GLU A 864 37.96 4.30 -13.90
C GLU A 864 37.27 4.07 -15.26
N ARG A 865 36.08 4.66 -15.39
CA ARG A 865 35.32 4.72 -16.64
C ARG A 865 35.94 5.75 -17.59
N LYS A 866 36.27 5.32 -18.82
CA LYS A 866 36.63 6.26 -19.90
C LYS A 866 35.37 6.93 -20.44
N MET A 867 35.19 8.21 -20.14
CA MET A 867 34.11 9.02 -20.69
C MET A 867 34.40 9.38 -22.15
N GLY A 868 33.36 9.35 -23.00
CA GLY A 868 33.43 9.67 -24.42
C GLY A 868 32.47 10.78 -24.82
N GLN A 869 32.53 11.24 -26.06
CA GLN A 869 31.53 12.18 -26.60
C GLN A 869 30.23 11.43 -26.93
N MET A 870 29.15 11.82 -26.26
CA MET A 870 27.79 11.37 -26.58
C MET A 870 27.43 11.77 -28.02
N GLY A 871 26.80 10.87 -28.77
CA GLY A 871 26.27 11.17 -30.10
C GLY A 871 24.95 11.94 -30.02
N ASP A 872 24.50 12.43 -31.18
CA ASP A 872 23.31 13.30 -31.23
C ASP A 872 21.99 12.51 -31.10
N ALA A 873 21.99 11.23 -31.46
CA ALA A 873 20.88 10.32 -31.17
C ALA A 873 20.71 10.13 -29.66
N GLU A 874 21.80 9.90 -28.94
CA GLU A 874 21.81 9.72 -27.49
C GLU A 874 21.40 11.03 -26.76
N LYS A 875 21.87 12.20 -27.22
CA LYS A 875 21.39 13.53 -26.75
C LYS A 875 19.90 13.73 -26.99
N GLN A 876 19.39 13.32 -28.15
CA GLN A 876 17.97 13.47 -28.47
C GLN A 876 17.10 12.54 -27.62
N ILE A 877 17.54 11.31 -27.35
CA ILE A 877 16.89 10.41 -26.39
C ILE A 877 16.86 11.03 -24.99
N GLY A 878 17.97 11.57 -24.50
CA GLY A 878 18.05 12.24 -23.20
C GLY A 878 17.04 13.39 -23.07
N LYS A 879 16.94 14.25 -24.09
CA LYS A 879 15.94 15.33 -24.16
C LYS A 879 14.50 14.81 -24.21
N LEU A 880 14.24 13.74 -24.97
CA LEU A 880 12.90 13.13 -25.06
C LEU A 880 12.46 12.57 -23.71
N ILE A 881 13.36 11.89 -22.99
CA ILE A 881 13.06 11.35 -21.65
C ILE A 881 12.84 12.49 -20.66
N ALA A 882 13.79 13.42 -20.54
CA ALA A 882 13.71 14.55 -19.61
C ALA A 882 12.41 15.36 -19.84
N ASN A 883 12.20 15.89 -21.05
CA ASN A 883 11.13 16.86 -21.30
C ASN A 883 9.71 16.28 -21.36
N ASN A 884 9.53 14.94 -21.37
CA ASN A 884 8.21 14.31 -21.57
C ASN A 884 7.90 13.19 -20.58
N LEU A 885 8.90 12.65 -19.86
CA LEU A 885 8.72 11.50 -18.96
C LEU A 885 9.24 11.76 -17.54
N VAL A 886 10.04 12.78 -17.27
CA VAL A 886 10.48 13.12 -15.91
C VAL A 886 9.71 14.34 -15.40
N ASP A 887 9.17 14.25 -14.18
CA ASP A 887 8.46 15.34 -13.52
C ASP A 887 9.30 15.86 -12.32
N ASP A 888 9.12 17.12 -11.92
CA ASP A 888 9.77 17.66 -10.71
C ASP A 888 9.39 16.82 -9.47
N GLY A 889 10.41 16.47 -8.66
CA GLY A 889 10.27 15.58 -7.51
C GLY A 889 10.30 14.06 -7.82
N SER A 890 10.56 13.66 -9.06
CA SER A 890 10.73 12.25 -9.45
C SER A 890 11.91 11.56 -8.75
N THR A 891 11.79 10.25 -8.48
CA THR A 891 12.90 9.43 -8.00
C THR A 891 13.50 8.62 -9.14
N MET A 892 14.81 8.75 -9.37
CA MET A 892 15.50 8.24 -10.56
C MET A 892 16.32 6.97 -10.28
N GLN A 893 16.21 5.98 -11.18
CA GLN A 893 17.21 4.94 -11.43
C GLN A 893 17.71 5.03 -12.87
N MET A 894 19.02 5.02 -13.04
CA MET A 894 19.70 5.02 -14.34
C MET A 894 21.02 4.22 -14.24
N GLY A 895 21.41 3.53 -15.31
CA GLY A 895 22.71 2.85 -15.40
C GLY A 895 23.86 3.75 -15.89
N VAL A 896 24.98 3.16 -16.30
CA VAL A 896 26.03 3.83 -17.09
C VAL A 896 25.82 3.70 -18.59
N GLY A 897 26.21 4.72 -19.34
CA GLY A 897 26.28 4.69 -20.81
C GLY A 897 25.87 6.02 -21.44
N ASP A 898 26.09 6.13 -22.75
CA ASP A 898 25.87 7.37 -23.50
C ASP A 898 24.42 7.89 -23.42
N VAL A 899 23.42 7.00 -23.32
CA VAL A 899 22.00 7.36 -23.11
C VAL A 899 21.72 7.81 -21.67
N PRO A 900 22.12 7.07 -20.62
CA PRO A 900 22.04 7.57 -19.25
C PRO A 900 22.72 8.93 -19.04
N ASP A 901 23.98 9.09 -19.47
CA ASP A 901 24.72 10.34 -19.30
C ASP A 901 24.07 11.51 -20.06
N ALA A 902 23.54 11.26 -21.26
CA ALA A 902 22.81 12.25 -22.05
C ALA A 902 21.47 12.66 -21.41
N THR A 903 20.85 11.77 -20.63
CA THR A 903 19.63 12.10 -19.91
C THR A 903 19.96 12.91 -18.65
N TRP A 904 20.98 12.54 -17.88
CA TRP A 904 21.47 13.37 -16.76
C TRP A 904 21.79 14.80 -17.24
N ALA A 905 22.51 14.95 -18.36
CA ALA A 905 22.81 16.24 -18.96
C ALA A 905 21.56 17.04 -19.43
N ALA A 906 20.43 16.37 -19.67
CA ALA A 906 19.16 17.01 -20.06
C ALA A 906 18.26 17.37 -18.85
N LEU A 907 18.55 16.85 -17.66
CA LEU A 907 17.72 17.08 -16.46
C LEU A 907 18.00 18.40 -15.74
N SER A 908 18.95 19.22 -16.20
CA SER A 908 19.45 20.44 -15.52
C SER A 908 18.41 21.52 -15.18
N ASN A 909 17.23 21.51 -15.79
CA ASN A 909 16.13 22.44 -15.47
C ASN A 909 15.10 21.90 -14.44
N HIS A 910 15.21 20.64 -14.03
CA HIS A 910 14.29 19.99 -13.09
C HIS A 910 14.65 20.34 -11.64
N LYS A 911 13.74 20.03 -10.72
CA LYS A 911 13.88 20.33 -9.29
C LYS A 911 13.55 19.12 -8.42
N ASP A 912 14.20 19.09 -7.27
CA ASP A 912 13.93 18.18 -6.16
C ASP A 912 13.95 16.68 -6.50
N LEU A 913 14.68 16.30 -7.55
CA LEU A 913 14.84 14.92 -7.95
C LEU A 913 15.51 14.10 -6.84
N GLY A 914 15.13 12.83 -6.75
CA GLY A 914 15.76 11.83 -5.89
C GLY A 914 16.57 10.81 -6.69
N ILE A 915 17.52 10.14 -6.05
CA ILE A 915 18.20 8.95 -6.57
C ILE A 915 17.91 7.76 -5.66
N HIS A 916 17.33 6.70 -6.23
CA HIS A 916 17.31 5.35 -5.67
C HIS A 916 17.59 4.38 -6.81
N THR A 917 18.84 3.92 -6.91
CA THR A 917 19.37 3.27 -8.13
C THR A 917 20.18 2.02 -7.78
N GLU A 918 20.38 1.15 -8.76
CA GLU A 918 21.42 0.11 -8.68
C GLU A 918 22.81 0.75 -8.63
N MET A 919 23.07 1.73 -9.51
CA MET A 919 24.38 2.35 -9.65
C MET A 919 24.34 3.85 -10.00
N ILE A 920 25.47 4.53 -9.77
CA ILE A 920 25.70 5.93 -10.14
C ILE A 920 26.94 6.12 -11.04
N SER A 921 26.89 7.16 -11.87
CA SER A 921 27.98 7.65 -12.73
C SER A 921 28.26 9.13 -12.46
N ASP A 922 29.30 9.69 -13.08
CA ASP A 922 29.73 11.09 -12.94
C ASP A 922 28.61 12.13 -13.17
N GLY A 923 27.59 11.79 -13.98
CA GLY A 923 26.50 12.70 -14.36
C GLY A 923 25.62 13.19 -13.20
N VAL A 924 25.63 12.51 -12.05
CA VAL A 924 24.87 12.96 -10.87
C VAL A 924 25.54 14.11 -10.11
N VAL A 925 26.87 14.28 -10.25
CA VAL A 925 27.66 15.21 -9.41
C VAL A 925 27.27 16.66 -9.66
N GLU A 926 27.17 17.07 -10.93
CA GLU A 926 26.77 18.43 -11.30
C GLU A 926 25.32 18.74 -10.89
N LEU A 927 24.40 17.79 -11.07
CA LEU A 927 23.00 17.94 -10.70
C LEU A 927 22.78 18.03 -9.19
N ILE A 928 23.62 17.36 -8.38
CA ILE A 928 23.64 17.53 -6.92
C ILE A 928 24.16 18.92 -6.56
N ASN A 929 25.30 19.34 -7.12
CA ASN A 929 25.91 20.65 -6.83
C ASN A 929 24.98 21.82 -7.22
N ASN A 930 24.20 21.67 -8.28
CA ASN A 930 23.23 22.65 -8.75
C ASN A 930 21.84 22.56 -8.06
N ASN A 931 21.68 21.70 -7.03
CA ASN A 931 20.42 21.45 -6.31
C ASN A 931 19.24 20.95 -7.18
N VAL A 932 19.51 20.41 -8.37
CA VAL A 932 18.50 19.67 -9.17
C VAL A 932 18.14 18.36 -8.46
N ILE A 933 19.14 17.69 -7.87
CA ILE A 933 18.96 16.45 -7.09
C ILE A 933 19.10 16.76 -5.60
N THR A 934 17.99 17.03 -4.92
CA THR A 934 17.96 17.30 -3.46
C THR A 934 17.62 16.07 -2.63
N ASN A 935 17.04 15.03 -3.23
CA ASN A 935 16.51 13.84 -2.56
C ASN A 935 15.43 14.12 -1.49
N ARG A 936 14.93 15.36 -1.34
CA ARG A 936 14.06 15.72 -0.20
C ARG A 936 12.64 15.15 -0.28
N LEU A 937 12.17 14.81 -1.48
CA LEU A 937 10.83 14.28 -1.75
C LEU A 937 10.76 12.74 -1.86
N LYS A 938 11.88 12.03 -1.65
CA LYS A 938 11.91 10.56 -1.66
C LYS A 938 11.15 9.96 -0.48
N THR A 939 10.41 8.88 -0.75
CA THR A 939 9.64 8.14 0.26
C THR A 939 10.53 7.39 1.26
N THR A 940 11.65 6.81 0.79
CA THR A 940 12.64 6.17 1.68
C THR A 940 13.99 6.86 1.58
N MET A 941 14.68 6.99 2.71
CA MET A 941 15.96 7.71 2.84
C MET A 941 15.91 9.12 2.21
N PRO A 942 14.97 10.00 2.61
CA PRO A 942 14.92 11.39 2.16
C PRO A 942 16.23 12.13 2.52
N GLY A 943 16.67 13.01 1.61
CA GLY A 943 17.95 13.71 1.74
C GLY A 943 19.19 12.81 1.59
N LYS A 944 19.05 11.59 1.05
CA LYS A 944 20.17 10.69 0.72
C LYS A 944 20.09 10.16 -0.71
N VAL A 945 21.23 10.20 -1.40
CA VAL A 945 21.46 9.43 -2.62
C VAL A 945 21.62 7.95 -2.23
N VAL A 946 20.73 7.10 -2.71
CA VAL A 946 20.78 5.64 -2.45
C VAL A 946 21.26 4.91 -3.69
N THR A 947 22.30 4.10 -3.54
CA THR A 947 22.89 3.29 -4.60
C THR A 947 23.39 1.94 -4.05
N SER A 948 23.76 0.99 -4.90
CA SER A 948 24.40 -0.27 -4.50
C SER A 948 25.87 -0.35 -4.94
N PHE A 949 26.22 0.25 -6.09
CA PHE A 949 27.61 0.50 -6.51
C PHE A 949 27.79 1.81 -7.29
N ALA A 950 29.03 2.13 -7.66
CA ALA A 950 29.42 3.29 -8.45
C ALA A 950 30.49 2.93 -9.48
N TYR A 951 30.44 3.56 -10.67
CA TYR A 951 31.49 3.41 -11.68
C TYR A 951 31.58 4.67 -12.54
N GLY A 952 32.73 5.34 -12.50
CA GLY A 952 32.94 6.66 -13.09
C GLY A 952 34.42 7.02 -13.17
N THR A 953 34.73 8.31 -13.30
CA THR A 953 36.12 8.82 -13.24
C THR A 953 36.56 9.07 -11.79
N ARG A 954 37.84 9.42 -11.60
CA ARG A 954 38.41 9.87 -10.33
C ARG A 954 37.57 10.96 -9.64
N MET A 955 36.97 11.87 -10.42
CA MET A 955 36.09 12.93 -9.91
C MET A 955 34.89 12.37 -9.14
N LEU A 956 34.23 11.33 -9.65
CA LEU A 956 33.15 10.66 -8.93
C LEU A 956 33.67 10.01 -7.64
N TYR A 957 34.82 9.34 -7.70
CA TYR A 957 35.39 8.67 -6.53
C TYR A 957 35.82 9.66 -5.43
N ASP A 958 36.38 10.82 -5.79
CA ASP A 958 36.71 11.89 -4.85
C ASP A 958 35.44 12.54 -4.26
N PHE A 959 34.37 12.72 -5.06
CA PHE A 959 33.08 13.25 -4.58
C PHE A 959 32.34 12.29 -3.64
N LEU A 960 32.62 10.99 -3.73
CA LEU A 960 32.07 9.94 -2.87
C LEU A 960 32.86 9.74 -1.56
N ASP A 961 34.11 10.16 -1.50
CA ASP A 961 34.99 9.88 -0.35
C ASP A 961 34.50 10.58 0.92
N ASN A 962 34.21 9.79 1.96
CA ASN A 962 33.64 10.22 3.23
C ASN A 962 32.36 11.09 3.14
N ASN A 963 31.68 11.16 1.99
CA ASN A 963 30.55 12.05 1.76
C ASN A 963 29.23 11.48 2.34
N PRO A 964 28.67 12.07 3.43
CA PRO A 964 27.51 11.50 4.12
C PRO A 964 26.17 11.71 3.36
N LEU A 965 26.17 12.37 2.21
CA LEU A 965 25.00 12.44 1.31
C LEU A 965 24.63 11.05 0.74
N PHE A 966 25.64 10.21 0.53
CA PHE A 966 25.49 8.91 -0.11
C PHE A 966 25.21 7.80 0.91
N HIS A 967 24.42 6.82 0.50
CA HIS A 967 24.15 5.59 1.25
C HIS A 967 24.22 4.40 0.29
N PHE A 968 25.28 3.61 0.43
CA PHE A 968 25.48 2.37 -0.31
C PHE A 968 24.88 1.20 0.49
N ALA A 969 24.07 0.36 -0.15
CA ALA A 969 23.38 -0.77 0.48
C ALA A 969 23.37 -2.00 -0.43
N GLY A 970 23.06 -3.17 0.13
CA GLY A 970 23.00 -4.44 -0.60
C GLY A 970 21.87 -4.51 -1.63
N VAL A 971 22.09 -5.26 -2.72
CA VAL A 971 21.10 -5.44 -3.81
C VAL A 971 19.82 -6.12 -3.36
N GLU A 972 19.87 -6.91 -2.28
CA GLU A 972 18.69 -7.47 -1.62
C GLU A 972 17.72 -6.40 -1.07
N TRP A 973 18.12 -5.13 -1.00
CA TRP A 973 17.29 -4.00 -0.62
C TRP A 973 17.22 -2.90 -1.69
N THR A 974 18.33 -2.50 -2.31
CA THR A 974 18.29 -1.44 -3.35
C THR A 974 17.47 -1.85 -4.56
N ASN A 975 17.59 -3.13 -4.97
CA ASN A 975 16.97 -3.67 -6.16
C ASN A 975 15.66 -4.44 -5.86
N ASP A 976 15.19 -4.52 -4.61
CA ASP A 976 13.90 -5.18 -4.33
C ASP A 976 12.76 -4.38 -4.98
N PRO A 977 11.94 -4.96 -5.90
CA PRO A 977 10.83 -4.26 -6.54
C PRO A 977 9.85 -3.66 -5.52
N ARG A 978 9.74 -4.23 -4.33
CA ARG A 978 8.88 -3.78 -3.21
C ARG A 978 9.48 -2.65 -2.40
N VAL A 979 10.73 -2.28 -2.64
CA VAL A 979 11.41 -1.08 -2.11
C VAL A 979 11.43 0.02 -3.18
N ILE A 980 11.63 -0.37 -4.44
CA ILE A 980 11.59 0.51 -5.62
C ILE A 980 10.18 1.10 -5.80
N ALA A 981 9.14 0.27 -5.71
CA ALA A 981 7.73 0.69 -5.83
C ALA A 981 7.30 1.77 -4.84
N LEU A 982 8.03 1.94 -3.74
CA LEU A 982 7.69 2.88 -2.69
C LEU A 982 8.09 4.30 -3.06
N GLN A 983 9.09 4.45 -3.93
CA GLN A 983 9.66 5.73 -4.25
C GLN A 983 8.66 6.54 -5.07
N ARG A 984 8.38 7.75 -4.58
CA ARG A 984 7.57 8.75 -5.27
C ARG A 984 8.01 8.88 -6.72
N GLN A 985 7.08 8.75 -7.65
CA GLN A 985 7.28 8.97 -9.08
C GLN A 985 8.55 8.25 -9.58
N MET A 986 8.61 6.93 -9.38
CA MET A 986 9.81 6.13 -9.65
C MET A 986 10.07 5.96 -11.15
N ILE A 987 11.09 6.64 -11.67
CA ILE A 987 11.51 6.58 -13.07
C ILE A 987 12.70 5.63 -13.21
N ALA A 988 12.53 4.55 -13.98
CA ALA A 988 13.56 3.53 -14.20
C ALA A 988 14.00 3.52 -15.68
N ILE A 989 15.21 3.99 -15.97
CA ILE A 989 15.71 4.17 -17.35
C ILE A 989 16.84 3.19 -17.63
N ASN A 990 16.57 2.25 -18.55
CA ASN A 990 17.47 1.15 -18.91
C ASN A 990 17.61 1.02 -20.44
N SER A 991 18.70 0.43 -20.92
CA SER A 991 18.98 0.28 -22.35
C SER A 991 18.90 -1.15 -22.84
N PHE A 992 18.74 -1.30 -24.17
CA PHE A 992 18.59 -2.59 -24.85
C PHE A 992 19.51 -2.76 -26.07
N VAL A 993 19.71 -4.03 -26.45
CA VAL A 993 20.47 -4.45 -27.63
C VAL A 993 19.55 -4.55 -28.85
N GLU A 994 18.41 -5.22 -28.71
CA GLU A 994 17.36 -5.31 -29.73
C GLU A 994 15.97 -5.50 -29.06
N ILE A 995 14.93 -4.98 -29.70
CA ILE A 995 13.53 -5.10 -29.30
C ILE A 995 12.71 -5.62 -30.47
N ASP A 996 11.93 -6.68 -30.26
CA ASP A 996 11.02 -7.17 -31.31
C ASP A 996 9.72 -6.38 -31.37
N ILE A 997 9.03 -6.51 -32.50
CA ILE A 997 7.79 -5.83 -32.82
C ILE A 997 6.63 -6.08 -31.83
N THR A 998 6.77 -7.06 -30.94
CA THR A 998 5.79 -7.40 -29.89
C THR A 998 6.14 -6.81 -28.52
N GLY A 999 7.30 -6.14 -28.42
CA GLY A 999 7.85 -5.60 -27.18
C GLY A 999 8.66 -6.60 -26.36
N GLN A 1000 9.24 -7.65 -26.96
CA GLN A 1000 10.26 -8.47 -26.28
C GLN A 1000 11.62 -7.78 -26.39
N ILE A 1001 12.36 -7.69 -25.29
CA ILE A 1001 13.66 -7.01 -25.26
C ILE A 1001 14.80 -8.00 -24.94
N CYS A 1002 15.82 -7.98 -25.80
CA CYS A 1002 17.13 -8.53 -25.51
C CYS A 1002 18.09 -7.42 -25.04
N SER A 1003 18.80 -7.69 -23.94
CA SER A 1003 19.76 -6.75 -23.33
C SER A 1003 21.12 -7.38 -23.04
N ASP A 1004 21.22 -8.71 -22.99
CA ASP A 1004 22.42 -9.46 -22.56
C ASP A 1004 23.16 -10.20 -23.68
N SER A 1005 22.59 -10.30 -24.89
CA SER A 1005 23.17 -11.03 -26.02
C SER A 1005 22.88 -10.43 -27.41
N ILE A 1006 23.58 -10.93 -28.44
CA ILE A 1006 23.21 -10.75 -29.87
C ILE A 1006 23.01 -12.15 -30.45
N GLY A 1007 21.76 -12.58 -30.56
CA GLY A 1007 21.44 -13.99 -30.78
C GLY A 1007 22.14 -14.85 -29.73
N ARG A 1008 22.82 -15.92 -30.17
CA ARG A 1008 23.58 -16.83 -29.28
C ARG A 1008 24.82 -16.22 -28.61
N ARG A 1009 25.26 -15.02 -29.00
CA ARG A 1009 26.53 -14.43 -28.51
C ARG A 1009 26.31 -13.55 -27.29
N LEU A 1010 26.78 -13.99 -26.12
CA LEU A 1010 26.62 -13.29 -24.83
C LEU A 1010 27.46 -11.99 -24.79
N LEU A 1011 26.97 -11.00 -24.04
CA LEU A 1011 27.55 -9.65 -23.88
C LEU A 1011 27.62 -9.14 -22.43
N SER A 1012 26.64 -9.50 -21.58
CA SER A 1012 26.51 -8.95 -20.22
C SER A 1012 25.68 -9.86 -19.29
N GLY A 1013 24.47 -9.47 -18.92
CA GLY A 1013 23.58 -10.23 -18.05
C GLY A 1013 22.32 -9.43 -17.69
N PHE A 1014 21.47 -10.00 -16.85
CA PHE A 1014 20.18 -9.38 -16.47
C PHE A 1014 20.36 -8.13 -15.61
N GLY A 1015 21.31 -8.15 -14.67
CA GLY A 1015 21.48 -7.08 -13.67
C GLY A 1015 20.20 -6.84 -12.88
N GLY A 1016 19.96 -5.59 -12.48
CA GLY A 1016 18.68 -5.11 -11.96
C GLY A 1016 17.76 -4.49 -13.02
N GLN A 1017 17.96 -4.73 -14.32
CA GLN A 1017 17.10 -4.13 -15.36
C GLN A 1017 15.62 -4.48 -15.12
N VAL A 1018 15.31 -5.77 -14.93
CA VAL A 1018 13.94 -6.24 -14.69
C VAL A 1018 13.46 -5.84 -13.30
N ASP A 1019 14.34 -5.87 -12.30
CA ASP A 1019 14.05 -5.45 -10.92
C ASP A 1019 13.50 -4.01 -10.89
N PHE A 1020 14.17 -3.08 -11.57
CA PHE A 1020 13.77 -1.67 -11.65
C PHE A 1020 12.62 -1.39 -12.62
N ILE A 1021 12.57 -2.05 -13.78
CA ILE A 1021 11.45 -1.93 -14.71
C ILE A 1021 10.14 -2.43 -14.08
N TYR A 1022 10.18 -3.55 -13.34
CA TYR A 1022 9.00 -4.04 -12.62
C TYR A 1022 8.68 -3.19 -11.39
N GLY A 1023 9.67 -2.87 -10.54
CA GLY A 1023 9.46 -2.01 -9.36
C GLY A 1023 8.87 -0.64 -9.70
N SER A 1024 9.28 -0.05 -10.84
CA SER A 1024 8.70 1.18 -11.38
C SER A 1024 7.28 0.96 -11.93
N SER A 1025 6.98 -0.17 -12.60
CA SER A 1025 5.63 -0.45 -13.12
C SER A 1025 4.57 -0.68 -12.02
N ILE A 1026 4.99 -1.07 -10.81
CA ILE A 1026 4.10 -1.33 -9.66
C ILE A 1026 4.21 -0.27 -8.55
N SER A 1027 4.63 0.96 -8.88
CA SER A 1027 4.75 2.06 -7.92
C SER A 1027 3.47 2.29 -7.09
N ASP A 1028 3.59 2.42 -5.77
CA ASP A 1028 2.47 2.57 -4.83
C ASP A 1028 1.59 3.81 -5.14
N ASP A 1029 2.18 4.87 -5.70
CA ASP A 1029 1.50 6.10 -6.11
C ASP A 1029 0.87 6.04 -7.51
N GLY A 1030 1.14 4.99 -8.30
CA GLY A 1030 0.68 4.82 -9.67
C GLY A 1030 1.34 5.75 -10.71
N LEU A 1031 2.41 6.47 -10.36
CA LEU A 1031 3.07 7.46 -11.23
C LEU A 1031 4.45 7.02 -11.74
N GLY A 1032 4.91 5.82 -11.40
CA GLY A 1032 6.17 5.26 -11.88
C GLY A 1032 6.19 5.00 -13.38
N LYS A 1033 7.33 5.27 -14.02
CA LYS A 1033 7.52 5.16 -15.47
C LYS A 1033 8.74 4.30 -15.79
N PRO A 1034 8.54 3.04 -16.20
CA PRO A 1034 9.63 2.17 -16.64
C PRO A 1034 9.92 2.40 -18.14
N ILE A 1035 11.17 2.76 -18.43
CA ILE A 1035 11.61 3.33 -19.69
C ILE A 1035 12.78 2.52 -20.27
N MET A 1036 12.58 2.03 -21.49
CA MET A 1036 13.58 1.29 -22.26
C MET A 1036 14.10 2.14 -23.42
N ALA A 1037 15.36 2.58 -23.34
CA ALA A 1037 15.88 3.65 -24.19
C ALA A 1037 17.18 3.26 -24.90
N ALA A 1038 17.23 3.40 -26.23
CA ALA A 1038 18.42 3.14 -27.04
C ALA A 1038 18.33 3.80 -28.42
N PRO A 1039 19.48 4.13 -29.07
CA PRO A 1039 19.49 4.53 -30.47
C PRO A 1039 18.82 3.48 -31.37
N SER A 1040 18.00 3.92 -32.32
CA SER A 1040 17.18 3.04 -33.16
C SER A 1040 18.00 2.10 -34.07
N THR A 1041 19.29 2.38 -34.25
CA THR A 1041 20.24 1.57 -35.03
C THR A 1041 21.54 1.28 -34.27
N ASN A 1042 22.30 0.31 -34.77
CA ASN A 1042 23.67 0.05 -34.33
C ASN A 1042 24.65 1.01 -35.04
N LYS A 1043 25.32 1.88 -34.28
CA LYS A 1043 26.30 2.90 -34.72
C LYS A 1043 27.47 2.36 -35.56
N LYS A 1044 27.74 1.04 -35.57
CA LYS A 1044 28.79 0.41 -36.39
C LYS A 1044 28.29 -0.33 -37.63
N SER A 1045 27.09 -0.91 -37.61
CA SER A 1045 26.57 -1.74 -38.72
C SER A 1045 25.35 -1.15 -39.44
N GLY A 1046 24.72 -0.09 -38.91
CA GLY A 1046 23.48 0.47 -39.44
C GLY A 1046 22.23 -0.41 -39.26
N GLU A 1047 22.39 -1.63 -38.71
CA GLU A 1047 21.27 -2.52 -38.40
C GLU A 1047 20.27 -1.86 -37.44
N SER A 1048 18.98 -2.04 -37.70
CA SER A 1048 17.92 -1.64 -36.78
C SER A 1048 18.01 -2.40 -35.46
N LYS A 1049 17.81 -1.71 -34.34
CA LYS A 1049 17.54 -2.35 -33.03
C LYS A 1049 16.08 -2.74 -32.87
N ILE A 1050 15.17 -2.10 -33.58
CA ILE A 1050 13.76 -2.50 -33.65
C ILE A 1050 13.64 -3.53 -34.78
N VAL A 1051 13.24 -4.75 -34.45
CA VAL A 1051 13.25 -5.91 -35.36
C VAL A 1051 11.88 -6.58 -35.44
N SER A 1052 11.58 -7.23 -36.57
CA SER A 1052 10.36 -8.03 -36.71
C SER A 1052 10.35 -9.24 -35.77
N GLN A 1053 11.50 -9.84 -35.48
CA GLN A 1053 11.71 -10.90 -34.50
C GLN A 1053 13.14 -10.83 -33.93
N LEU A 1054 13.33 -11.17 -32.64
CA LEU A 1054 14.66 -11.28 -32.03
C LEU A 1054 15.53 -12.33 -32.74
N LYS A 1055 16.85 -12.11 -32.78
CA LYS A 1055 17.80 -12.98 -33.46
C LYS A 1055 17.81 -14.39 -32.83
N PRO A 1056 17.88 -15.48 -33.61
CA PRO A 1056 17.77 -16.84 -33.08
C PRO A 1056 18.77 -17.15 -31.94
N GLY A 1057 18.22 -17.42 -30.75
CA GLY A 1057 18.98 -17.68 -29.53
C GLY A 1057 19.28 -16.45 -28.67
N ALA A 1058 18.67 -15.29 -28.94
CA ALA A 1058 18.76 -14.09 -28.11
C ALA A 1058 18.13 -14.29 -26.72
N GLY A 1059 18.75 -13.72 -25.68
CA GLY A 1059 18.23 -13.74 -24.30
C GLY A 1059 17.10 -12.73 -24.12
N VAL A 1060 15.88 -13.17 -23.81
CA VAL A 1060 14.80 -12.24 -23.43
C VAL A 1060 15.02 -11.83 -21.97
N VAL A 1061 15.56 -10.63 -21.78
CA VAL A 1061 15.77 -10.05 -20.44
C VAL A 1061 14.47 -9.44 -19.95
N THR A 1062 13.89 -8.51 -20.72
CA THR A 1062 12.61 -7.86 -20.35
C THR A 1062 11.49 -8.38 -21.27
N SER A 1063 10.49 -9.04 -20.69
CA SER A 1063 9.39 -9.67 -21.43
C SER A 1063 8.27 -8.68 -21.81
N ARG A 1064 7.44 -9.05 -22.80
CA ARG A 1064 6.37 -8.21 -23.38
C ARG A 1064 5.49 -7.51 -22.32
N ALA A 1065 5.19 -8.21 -21.23
CA ALA A 1065 4.29 -7.74 -20.18
C ALA A 1065 4.87 -6.61 -19.32
N HIS A 1066 6.20 -6.52 -19.21
CA HIS A 1066 6.89 -5.51 -18.39
C HIS A 1066 7.18 -4.19 -19.14
N VAL A 1067 7.13 -4.19 -20.48
CA VAL A 1067 7.49 -3.01 -21.27
C VAL A 1067 6.32 -2.02 -21.33
N HIS A 1068 6.50 -0.86 -20.71
CA HIS A 1068 5.65 0.32 -20.89
C HIS A 1068 6.27 1.24 -21.94
N TYR A 1069 7.25 2.08 -21.57
CA TYR A 1069 7.82 3.08 -22.47
C TYR A 1069 9.05 2.57 -23.21
N VAL A 1070 9.11 2.84 -24.52
CA VAL A 1070 10.28 2.60 -25.38
C VAL A 1070 10.66 3.93 -26.04
N VAL A 1071 11.94 4.29 -26.02
CA VAL A 1071 12.44 5.59 -26.52
C VAL A 1071 13.61 5.41 -27.47
N THR A 1072 13.56 6.10 -28.61
CA THR A 1072 14.66 6.29 -29.54
C THR A 1072 14.79 7.78 -29.87
N GLU A 1073 15.80 8.14 -30.67
CA GLU A 1073 15.98 9.48 -31.22
C GLU A 1073 14.81 9.98 -32.08
N TYR A 1074 13.90 9.08 -32.50
CA TYR A 1074 12.71 9.39 -33.29
C TYR A 1074 11.42 9.54 -32.48
N GLY A 1075 11.43 9.29 -31.16
CA GLY A 1075 10.28 9.52 -30.29
C GLY A 1075 10.08 8.47 -29.19
N ILE A 1076 8.86 8.48 -28.63
CA ILE A 1076 8.43 7.66 -27.50
C ILE A 1076 7.23 6.81 -27.93
N ALA A 1077 7.29 5.50 -27.66
CA ALA A 1077 6.17 4.58 -27.76
C ALA A 1077 5.76 4.10 -26.35
N ASN A 1078 4.47 4.10 -26.04
CA ASN A 1078 3.94 3.48 -24.80
C ASN A 1078 3.16 2.22 -25.17
N LEU A 1079 3.73 1.07 -24.82
CA LEU A 1079 3.23 -0.28 -25.14
C LEU A 1079 2.30 -0.86 -24.06
N TRP A 1080 2.11 -0.17 -22.92
CA TRP A 1080 1.22 -0.65 -21.86
C TRP A 1080 -0.24 -0.66 -22.33
N GLY A 1081 -0.99 -1.71 -21.97
CA GLY A 1081 -2.36 -1.96 -22.46
C GLY A 1081 -2.50 -2.30 -23.96
N ARG A 1082 -1.51 -1.98 -24.81
CA ARG A 1082 -1.60 -2.14 -26.28
C ARG A 1082 -1.53 -3.58 -26.73
N ASN A 1083 -2.39 -3.94 -27.70
CA ASN A 1083 -2.34 -5.21 -28.41
C ASN A 1083 -1.12 -5.30 -29.34
N VAL A 1084 -0.82 -6.48 -29.89
CA VAL A 1084 0.40 -6.69 -30.71
C VAL A 1084 0.41 -5.85 -32.01
N ARG A 1085 -0.74 -5.60 -32.63
CA ARG A 1085 -0.87 -4.76 -33.85
C ARG A 1085 -0.57 -3.29 -33.56
N GLN A 1086 -1.04 -2.80 -32.42
CA GLN A 1086 -0.80 -1.44 -31.92
C GLN A 1086 0.65 -1.25 -31.46
N ARG A 1087 1.21 -2.22 -30.72
CA ARG A 1087 2.63 -2.23 -30.34
C ARG A 1087 3.54 -2.16 -31.55
N ALA A 1088 3.22 -2.89 -32.61
CA ALA A 1088 3.97 -2.86 -33.85
C ALA A 1088 3.96 -1.46 -34.49
N PHE A 1089 2.78 -0.83 -34.59
CA PHE A 1089 2.61 0.49 -35.16
C PHE A 1089 3.46 1.54 -34.44
N ASP A 1090 3.43 1.57 -33.10
CA ASP A 1090 4.20 2.56 -32.34
C ASP A 1090 5.71 2.28 -32.35
N LEU A 1091 6.14 1.01 -32.33
CA LEU A 1091 7.56 0.66 -32.46
C LEU A 1091 8.12 1.04 -33.85
N ILE A 1092 7.36 0.85 -34.93
CA ILE A 1092 7.78 1.26 -36.28
C ILE A 1092 7.89 2.79 -36.38
N ARG A 1093 6.96 3.53 -35.76
CA ARG A 1093 7.00 5.00 -35.73
C ARG A 1093 8.24 5.58 -35.05
N ILE A 1094 8.85 4.85 -34.12
CA ILE A 1094 10.13 5.22 -33.47
C ILE A 1094 11.35 4.47 -34.04
N ALA A 1095 11.20 3.65 -35.07
CA ALA A 1095 12.32 3.06 -35.81
C ALA A 1095 12.96 4.09 -36.76
N HIS A 1096 14.22 3.88 -37.15
CA HIS A 1096 14.88 4.69 -38.17
C HIS A 1096 14.09 4.65 -39.49
N PRO A 1097 13.86 5.79 -40.19
CA PRO A 1097 13.06 5.85 -41.42
C PRO A 1097 13.41 4.76 -42.45
N ASN A 1098 14.69 4.57 -42.76
CA ASN A 1098 15.19 3.57 -43.71
C ASN A 1098 14.83 2.10 -43.39
N HIS A 1099 14.36 1.79 -42.17
CA HIS A 1099 13.97 0.44 -41.77
C HIS A 1099 12.44 0.23 -41.69
N ARG A 1100 11.62 1.29 -41.80
CA ARG A 1100 10.17 1.24 -41.52
C ARG A 1100 9.40 0.37 -42.50
N GLU A 1101 9.50 0.63 -43.80
CA GLU A 1101 8.84 -0.16 -44.87
C GLU A 1101 9.12 -1.67 -44.73
N ARG A 1102 10.38 -2.02 -44.45
CA ARG A 1102 10.79 -3.40 -44.21
C ARG A 1102 10.14 -3.98 -42.96
N LEU A 1103 10.12 -3.25 -41.85
CA LEU A 1103 9.47 -3.69 -40.61
C LEU A 1103 7.96 -3.83 -40.79
N GLU A 1104 7.29 -2.92 -41.52
CA GLU A 1104 5.86 -3.01 -41.85
C GLU A 1104 5.56 -4.29 -42.63
N LYS A 1105 6.35 -4.58 -43.67
CA LYS A 1105 6.23 -5.81 -44.46
C LYS A 1105 6.51 -7.08 -43.64
N GLU A 1106 7.65 -7.16 -42.97
CA GLU A 1106 8.01 -8.31 -42.12
C GLU A 1106 6.97 -8.52 -40.99
N THR A 1107 6.28 -7.46 -40.55
CA THR A 1107 5.21 -7.55 -39.56
C THR A 1107 3.88 -8.01 -40.16
N PHE A 1108 3.51 -7.55 -41.36
CA PHE A 1108 2.37 -8.08 -42.09
C PHE A 1108 2.52 -9.59 -42.33
N GLU A 1109 3.72 -10.02 -42.74
CA GLU A 1109 4.07 -11.44 -42.90
C GLU A 1109 4.00 -12.22 -41.57
N ARG A 1110 4.36 -11.60 -40.43
CA ARG A 1110 4.29 -12.20 -39.08
C ARG A 1110 2.88 -12.23 -38.46
N LEU A 1111 2.02 -11.26 -38.76
CA LEU A 1111 0.72 -11.05 -38.09
C LEU A 1111 -0.51 -11.30 -38.97
N GLY A 1112 -0.34 -11.46 -40.29
CA GLY A 1112 -1.44 -11.58 -41.25
C GLY A 1112 -2.28 -10.30 -41.43
N CYS A 1113 -1.84 -9.18 -40.86
CA CYS A 1113 -2.52 -7.89 -40.90
C CYS A 1113 -1.52 -6.73 -40.75
N MET A 1114 -1.89 -5.54 -41.24
CA MET A 1114 -1.02 -4.35 -41.15
C MET A 1114 -0.93 -3.84 -39.70
N PRO A 1115 0.24 -3.34 -39.26
CA PRO A 1115 0.36 -2.54 -38.04
C PRO A 1115 -0.60 -1.34 -38.09
N SER A 1116 -1.35 -1.10 -37.01
CA SER A 1116 -2.28 0.03 -36.91
C SER A 1116 -2.62 0.34 -35.45
N ASN A 1117 -3.08 1.58 -35.21
CA ASN A 1117 -3.38 2.13 -33.88
C ASN A 1117 -4.82 1.88 -33.39
N ASP A 1118 -5.75 1.52 -34.29
CA ASP A 1118 -7.12 1.11 -33.95
C ASP A 1118 -7.17 -0.25 -33.22
#